data_AF-A0A8H4RWN1-F1
#
_entry.id   AF-A0A8H4RWN1-F1
#
_cell.length_a   1.000
_cell.length_b   1.000
_cell.length_c   1.000
_cell.angle_alpha   90.00
_cell.angle_beta   90.00
_cell.angle_gamma   90.00
#
_symmetry.space_group_name_H-M   'P 1'
#
loop_
_entity.id
_entity.type
_entity.pdbx_description
1 polymer ?
#
loop_
_entity_poly.entity_id
_entity_poly.type
_entity_poly.pdbx_seq_one_letter_code
_entity_poly.pdbx_strand_id
1 'polypeptide(L)'
;MLFSIGRVAVRRGAQHSGASTNRAIRMVWLLHRVNSRSSTNSFHASPRFGIRCSRSFATTTKTVPKPKAKSTTSTKDKSTTKVKKPAKKIAKKVAKKKVVKKPAPKVKKPVKKVLTEAEQEKATLKALKQKVLSPPALLPHSAWSVLLSETVRELVTKGAESGAFTAATKSAAARYKSLSPQELESYNHKANANKAANDAAFKEWLAGYTPDEIRSANNARVLLRRKLQGKKPQRAYPTLADDRLVKRSPGAFGLYVSHRMKSGDFKGVDAPARFKLMAQEWKELAPSAKKEFEEQAATDKQRYAQEFKTVYNRDSKAIRLFDQGAVSRSGPDALTADAVSFNFHPLASCAGHKVAWTDGEQYLAIMDMGTSMTMGGAPSDSPLNASGIDFSNSTQATTFLGEILDDTEFQVDGNMYARNFWYGVCGVIGTCAVFNMLWTVTLKLRMRAAAANRPRSATPGNIFSTSLACITAIFREATYSQFTPRNGRMIKVPPIGTITLLVGYLAWVVLLEFVDNNVDGAQHFTSLGVRAAWLAVAQVPLLILLAGKNNLIGFVSGVSYERLNVIHRWAARVLLFLVTLHMLFLHLSWNAYELGPLEYSTDSCIPTGWATYAILIWMNISTIAPIRNFSYEFFVVQHIITFFGFIIAVMMHLPSTALYSRVYIYIPIALYLLDRIIRSARYAWNNVRPGRATLMACEGGVTKIRVQNKSINKWAPGSHVFLSIPKFGIGQSHPATIASTPNSHGGDLVFILKGHKGFTSRVHLSATNSSASLLPTKESSPQPVVEVSHLSLIDGPYGSSHPDFAAFDSVILLSGSTGVTFTLPILLDIAHRAQGVRLPVKRISFVWIIKNTSWISWISKELDSAYELLHKAGIELDIRVHVTCDEAFTNGDEDEIKDCGCECDKSVGPCCCVNISEDTNSIREIVDEKGVVTKTISTRSRPSPSLKSGKQSRKLTCASFHSGRPDCLDLIWDVLEMAEGETGVGVCGPLGLNADNQKEQKPENTKNPIPVRIEHF
;
A
#
# COMPACT_ATOMS: atom_id res chain seq x y z
N MET A 1 -23.85 -36.87 10.89
CA MET A 1 -24.88 -35.87 10.51
C MET A 1 -24.24 -34.50 10.38
N LEU A 2 -24.53 -33.74 9.31
CA LEU A 2 -24.72 -32.27 9.26
C LEU A 2 -24.55 -31.75 7.81
N PHE A 3 -25.62 -31.90 7.02
CA PHE A 3 -25.78 -31.09 5.81
C PHE A 3 -26.02 -29.61 6.18
N SER A 4 -25.86 -28.73 5.19
CA SER A 4 -26.07 -27.28 5.23
C SER A 4 -25.01 -26.42 5.94
N ILE A 5 -24.11 -25.86 5.12
CA ILE A 5 -23.62 -24.47 5.22
C ILE A 5 -23.10 -23.94 3.85
N GLY A 6 -23.00 -24.81 2.84
CA GLY A 6 -22.82 -24.44 1.43
C GLY A 6 -23.98 -23.61 0.86
N ARG A 7 -23.92 -22.27 1.06
CA ARG A 7 -24.55 -21.21 0.22
C ARG A 7 -24.20 -19.77 0.61
N VAL A 8 -23.54 -19.53 1.76
CA VAL A 8 -23.35 -18.17 2.30
C VAL A 8 -22.02 -17.49 1.89
N ALA A 9 -20.95 -18.25 1.61
CA ALA A 9 -19.61 -17.68 1.35
C ALA A 9 -19.48 -16.97 -0.01
N VAL A 10 -20.05 -17.52 -1.08
CA VAL A 10 -19.83 -17.07 -2.48
C VAL A 10 -20.40 -15.67 -2.74
N ARG A 11 -21.42 -15.23 -1.99
CA ARG A 11 -22.16 -13.98 -2.26
C ARG A 11 -21.49 -12.69 -1.75
N ARG A 12 -20.18 -12.71 -1.45
CA ARG A 12 -19.39 -11.52 -1.05
C ARG A 12 -18.16 -11.21 -1.92
N GLY A 13 -17.76 -12.07 -2.86
CA GLY A 13 -16.65 -11.78 -3.78
C GLY A 13 -17.06 -10.97 -5.02
N ALA A 14 -18.27 -11.21 -5.55
CA ALA A 14 -18.69 -10.73 -6.86
C ALA A 14 -19.24 -9.28 -6.91
N GLN A 15 -18.65 -8.36 -6.15
CA GLN A 15 -18.89 -6.91 -6.27
C GLN A 15 -17.61 -6.11 -6.01
N HIS A 16 -16.85 -5.80 -7.07
CA HIS A 16 -16.04 -4.57 -7.30
C HIS A 16 -14.94 -4.75 -8.38
N SER A 17 -15.28 -5.39 -9.50
CA SER A 17 -14.66 -5.11 -10.80
C SER A 17 -15.72 -4.49 -11.72
N GLY A 18 -15.29 -3.71 -12.72
CA GLY A 18 -16.17 -2.99 -13.64
C GLY A 18 -16.33 -1.50 -13.33
N ALA A 19 -15.87 -0.66 -14.26
CA ALA A 19 -16.14 0.78 -14.26
C ALA A 19 -17.64 1.08 -14.56
N SER A 20 -18.04 2.35 -14.49
CA SER A 20 -19.39 2.83 -14.83
C SER A 20 -20.54 2.42 -13.87
N THR A 21 -20.29 2.24 -12.57
CA THR A 21 -21.36 2.10 -11.56
C THR A 21 -21.57 3.32 -10.66
N ASN A 22 -20.62 4.27 -10.60
CA ASN A 22 -20.71 5.47 -9.73
C ASN A 22 -21.88 6.42 -10.08
N ARG A 23 -22.36 6.44 -11.33
CA ARG A 23 -23.59 7.18 -11.71
C ARG A 23 -24.83 6.42 -11.20
N ALA A 24 -24.90 5.11 -11.43
CA ALA A 24 -26.03 4.25 -11.02
C ALA A 24 -26.20 4.17 -9.49
N ILE A 25 -25.12 4.03 -8.71
CA ILE A 25 -25.22 3.94 -7.23
C ILE A 25 -25.65 5.29 -6.62
N ARG A 26 -25.24 6.43 -7.22
CA ARG A 26 -25.81 7.75 -6.87
C ARG A 26 -27.29 7.84 -7.22
N MET A 27 -27.74 7.22 -8.31
CA MET A 27 -29.14 7.18 -8.71
C MET A 27 -30.02 6.34 -7.78
N VAL A 28 -29.57 5.14 -7.39
CA VAL A 28 -30.27 4.31 -6.39
C VAL A 28 -30.56 5.13 -5.12
N TRP A 29 -29.58 5.93 -4.67
CA TRP A 29 -29.72 6.80 -3.49
C TRP A 29 -30.58 8.05 -3.69
N LEU A 30 -30.86 8.46 -4.93
CA LEU A 30 -31.80 9.54 -5.26
C LEU A 30 -33.23 9.00 -5.43
N LEU A 31 -33.39 7.88 -6.14
CA LEU A 31 -34.69 7.27 -6.47
C LEU A 31 -35.38 6.63 -5.28
N HIS A 32 -34.62 6.09 -4.33
CA HIS A 32 -35.16 5.65 -3.04
C HIS A 32 -35.75 6.79 -2.19
N ARG A 33 -35.63 8.04 -2.65
CA ARG A 33 -36.24 9.26 -2.08
C ARG A 33 -37.40 9.83 -2.92
N VAL A 34 -37.71 9.20 -4.06
CA VAL A 34 -38.81 9.63 -4.98
C VAL A 34 -40.03 8.74 -4.84
N ASN A 35 -39.85 7.41 -4.70
CA ASN A 35 -40.96 6.43 -4.74
C ASN A 35 -41.19 5.67 -3.42
N SER A 36 -41.04 6.34 -2.28
CA SER A 36 -41.16 5.76 -0.93
C SER A 36 -42.00 6.63 0.03
N ARG A 37 -43.17 7.10 -0.44
CA ARG A 37 -44.11 7.92 0.37
C ARG A 37 -45.34 7.17 0.91
N SER A 38 -45.45 5.86 0.68
CA SER A 38 -46.62 5.04 1.09
C SER A 38 -46.36 4.02 2.20
N SER A 39 -45.12 3.81 2.67
CA SER A 39 -44.80 2.71 3.59
C SER A 39 -43.67 3.00 4.60
N THR A 40 -43.64 4.20 5.20
CA THR A 40 -42.70 4.54 6.29
C THR A 40 -43.41 4.99 7.56
N ASN A 41 -44.39 4.21 8.02
CA ASN A 41 -44.89 4.33 9.39
C ASN A 41 -43.93 3.65 10.39
N SER A 42 -43.74 4.29 11.55
CA SER A 42 -43.29 3.68 12.82
C SER A 42 -42.05 2.77 12.82
N PHE A 43 -40.84 3.36 12.70
CA PHE A 43 -39.63 2.83 13.36
C PHE A 43 -38.70 3.97 13.84
N HIS A 44 -39.20 4.82 14.74
CA HIS A 44 -38.39 5.82 15.43
C HIS A 44 -37.75 5.24 16.71
N ALA A 45 -36.57 5.75 17.07
CA ALA A 45 -35.80 5.21 18.19
C ALA A 45 -36.40 5.59 19.54
N SER A 46 -36.47 4.63 20.47
CA SER A 46 -36.96 4.80 21.84
C SER A 46 -36.22 5.91 22.61
N PRO A 47 -36.89 6.62 23.54
CA PRO A 47 -36.29 7.69 24.31
C PRO A 47 -35.11 7.18 25.16
N ARG A 48 -34.00 7.93 25.15
CA ARG A 48 -32.80 7.62 25.95
C ARG A 48 -32.86 8.32 27.30
N PHE A 49 -33.38 7.64 28.32
CA PHE A 49 -33.02 7.99 29.69
C PHE A 49 -31.53 7.70 29.93
N GLY A 50 -30.80 8.67 30.45
CA GLY A 50 -29.35 8.60 30.61
C GLY A 50 -28.93 8.58 32.07
N ILE A 51 -28.53 7.41 32.58
CA ILE A 51 -27.89 7.26 33.89
C ILE A 51 -26.44 6.79 33.66
N ARG A 52 -25.48 7.42 34.34
CA ARG A 52 -24.10 6.93 34.39
C ARG A 52 -23.99 5.78 35.39
N CYS A 53 -23.71 4.56 34.92
CA CYS A 53 -23.25 3.49 35.79
C CYS A 53 -21.73 3.33 35.62
N SER A 54 -20.97 3.64 36.67
CA SER A 54 -19.56 3.29 36.80
C SER A 54 -19.45 1.92 37.48
N ARG A 55 -18.80 0.96 36.84
CA ARG A 55 -18.34 -0.27 37.50
C ARG A 55 -16.83 -0.40 37.32
N SER A 56 -16.15 -0.59 38.45
CA SER A 56 -14.74 -0.90 38.58
C SER A 56 -14.53 -2.42 38.59
N PHE A 57 -13.33 -2.84 39.00
CA PHE A 57 -12.83 -4.22 39.12
C PHE A 57 -12.41 -4.82 37.76
N ALA A 58 -11.15 -5.13 37.48
CA ALA A 58 -9.99 -5.66 38.23
C ALA A 58 -9.82 -7.18 38.04
N THR A 59 -8.68 -7.56 37.47
CA THR A 59 -8.23 -8.92 37.23
C THR A 59 -7.52 -9.48 38.46
N THR A 60 -8.05 -10.56 39.02
CA THR A 60 -7.30 -11.47 39.90
C THR A 60 -7.56 -12.91 39.48
N THR A 61 -6.50 -13.61 39.09
CA THR A 61 -6.52 -15.07 38.89
C THR A 61 -6.81 -15.79 40.20
N LYS A 62 -7.58 -16.88 40.14
CA LYS A 62 -7.68 -17.87 41.22
C LYS A 62 -7.37 -19.25 40.66
N THR A 63 -6.25 -19.82 41.10
CA THR A 63 -5.94 -21.24 40.98
C THR A 63 -6.72 -22.06 42.01
N VAL A 64 -6.88 -23.35 41.75
CA VAL A 64 -7.65 -24.28 42.59
C VAL A 64 -6.77 -24.86 43.71
N PRO A 65 -7.26 -24.92 44.96
CA PRO A 65 -6.66 -25.73 46.02
C PRO A 65 -7.37 -27.10 46.18
N LYS A 66 -6.59 -28.17 46.44
CA LYS A 66 -7.05 -29.39 47.12
C LYS A 66 -6.24 -29.57 48.43
N PRO A 67 -6.76 -30.26 49.45
CA PRO A 67 -6.30 -30.12 50.83
C PRO A 67 -5.11 -31.01 51.21
N LYS A 68 -4.49 -30.71 52.36
CA LYS A 68 -3.70 -31.65 53.18
C LYS A 68 -4.13 -31.54 54.65
N ALA A 69 -3.86 -32.59 55.41
CA ALA A 69 -4.32 -32.77 56.79
C ALA A 69 -3.31 -32.29 57.85
N LYS A 70 -3.61 -32.59 59.12
CA LYS A 70 -2.79 -32.41 60.34
C LYS A 70 -1.42 -33.15 60.21
N SER A 71 -0.39 -32.93 61.03
CA SER A 71 -0.38 -32.53 62.45
C SER A 71 0.95 -31.91 62.96
N THR A 72 0.97 -31.58 64.27
CA THR A 72 2.10 -31.59 65.23
C THR A 72 3.26 -30.57 65.13
N THR A 73 3.38 -29.78 66.22
CA THR A 73 4.55 -29.48 67.09
C THR A 73 5.96 -30.02 66.72
N SER A 74 7.10 -29.42 67.10
CA SER A 74 7.37 -28.36 68.12
C SER A 74 8.79 -27.74 68.03
N THR A 75 8.93 -26.43 68.37
CA THR A 75 10.16 -25.73 68.87
C THR A 75 11.41 -25.70 67.94
N LYS A 76 12.41 -24.80 68.07
CA LYS A 76 12.84 -23.90 69.18
C LYS A 76 13.52 -22.59 68.65
N ASP A 77 13.90 -21.71 69.57
CA ASP A 77 14.51 -20.35 69.45
C ASP A 77 15.75 -20.22 68.51
N LYS A 78 16.31 -19.03 68.14
CA LYS A 78 16.63 -17.86 69.01
C LYS A 78 17.11 -16.57 68.31
N SER A 79 16.58 -15.41 68.73
CA SER A 79 17.17 -14.03 68.65
C SER A 79 17.39 -13.39 67.25
N THR A 80 17.59 -12.07 67.07
CA THR A 80 17.89 -10.93 67.99
C THR A 80 17.11 -9.63 67.70
N THR A 81 16.69 -8.96 68.78
CA THR A 81 16.63 -7.49 69.04
C THR A 81 15.73 -6.53 68.20
N LYS A 82 15.11 -5.56 68.89
CA LYS A 82 14.25 -4.46 68.37
C LYS A 82 15.08 -3.18 68.11
N VAL A 83 14.53 -2.05 67.67
CA VAL A 83 13.94 -0.96 68.51
C VAL A 83 13.00 -0.06 67.67
N LYS A 84 12.11 0.72 68.29
CA LYS A 84 11.10 1.61 67.64
C LYS A 84 11.25 3.09 68.03
N LYS A 85 11.01 4.00 67.07
CA LYS A 85 10.44 5.38 67.25
C LYS A 85 11.36 6.38 68.02
N PRO A 86 11.08 7.72 68.10
CA PRO A 86 9.80 8.46 68.02
C PRO A 86 9.76 9.68 67.07
N ALA A 87 8.84 10.65 67.31
CA ALA A 87 8.65 11.88 66.51
C ALA A 87 7.98 13.03 67.28
N LYS A 88 8.35 14.31 67.00
CA LYS A 88 7.70 15.63 67.25
C LYS A 88 8.63 16.73 66.65
N LYS A 89 8.21 17.87 66.05
CA LYS A 89 7.55 19.11 66.56
C LYS A 89 8.42 19.86 67.61
N ILE A 90 8.60 21.21 67.64
CA ILE A 90 7.89 22.35 66.99
C ILE A 90 8.71 23.69 67.06
N ALA A 91 8.20 24.80 66.45
CA ALA A 91 8.49 26.25 66.71
C ALA A 91 9.51 27.06 65.85
N LYS A 92 9.40 28.41 65.92
CA LYS A 92 10.05 29.46 65.09
C LYS A 92 10.70 30.58 65.96
N LYS A 93 11.60 31.39 65.37
CA LYS A 93 11.78 32.84 65.67
C LYS A 93 12.09 33.65 64.38
N VAL A 94 12.01 34.99 64.43
CA VAL A 94 11.73 35.91 63.29
C VAL A 94 12.30 37.32 63.56
N ALA A 95 12.62 38.25 62.64
CA ALA A 95 13.23 38.27 61.28
C ALA A 95 13.18 39.74 60.72
N LYS A 96 14.22 40.25 60.02
CA LYS A 96 14.23 41.58 59.33
C LYS A 96 15.24 41.63 58.16
N LYS A 97 15.20 42.54 57.15
CA LYS A 97 14.15 43.15 56.27
C LYS A 97 14.82 44.11 55.22
N LYS A 98 14.07 44.61 54.20
CA LYS A 98 14.44 45.40 52.98
C LYS A 98 14.98 44.51 51.85
N VAL A 99 14.84 44.72 50.52
CA VAL A 99 14.06 45.60 49.58
C VAL A 99 13.46 44.62 48.50
N VAL A 100 12.37 44.74 47.72
CA VAL A 100 11.54 45.81 47.10
C VAL A 100 12.24 46.42 45.85
N LYS A 101 11.63 46.73 44.68
CA LYS A 101 10.23 47.09 44.32
C LYS A 101 9.57 46.26 43.17
N LYS A 102 9.46 46.76 41.92
CA LYS A 102 8.64 46.26 40.77
C LYS A 102 8.95 47.07 39.47
N PRO A 103 8.59 46.67 38.22
CA PRO A 103 7.21 46.46 37.74
C PRO A 103 6.98 45.20 36.84
N ALA A 104 5.83 45.11 36.15
CA ALA A 104 5.29 43.89 35.53
C ALA A 104 5.25 43.90 33.98
N PRO A 105 5.32 42.73 33.30
CA PRO A 105 5.26 42.62 31.84
C PRO A 105 3.82 42.69 31.28
N LYS A 106 3.69 43.27 30.08
CA LYS A 106 2.41 43.41 29.35
C LYS A 106 2.05 42.14 28.56
N VAL A 107 0.75 41.97 28.28
CA VAL A 107 0.19 40.81 27.54
C VAL A 107 0.69 40.75 26.09
N LYS A 108 1.28 39.62 25.67
CA LYS A 108 1.51 39.28 24.26
C LYS A 108 0.37 38.37 23.74
N LYS A 109 -0.07 38.57 22.49
CA LYS A 109 -1.15 37.78 21.85
C LYS A 109 -0.67 36.34 21.58
N PRO A 110 -1.49 35.30 21.81
CA PRO A 110 -1.06 33.91 21.62
C PRO A 110 -1.01 33.51 20.13
N VAL A 111 0.12 32.94 19.71
CA VAL A 111 0.31 32.34 18.38
C VAL A 111 -0.54 31.06 18.26
N LYS A 112 -1.11 30.80 17.08
CA LYS A 112 -1.96 29.61 16.84
C LYS A 112 -1.15 28.32 16.86
N LYS A 113 -1.25 27.58 17.97
CA LYS A 113 -0.71 26.22 18.13
C LYS A 113 -1.28 25.28 17.06
N VAL A 114 -0.42 24.68 16.24
CA VAL A 114 -0.83 23.70 15.22
C VAL A 114 -1.37 22.45 15.93
N LEU A 115 -2.64 22.12 15.68
CA LEU A 115 -3.32 20.99 16.30
C LEU A 115 -2.81 19.67 15.72
N THR A 116 -2.53 18.69 16.58
CA THR A 116 -2.19 17.32 16.15
C THR A 116 -3.35 16.67 15.39
N GLU A 117 -3.10 15.65 14.57
CA GLU A 117 -4.16 14.97 13.79
C GLU A 117 -5.34 14.49 14.67
N ALA A 118 -5.05 14.01 15.87
CA ALA A 118 -6.06 13.57 16.84
C ALA A 118 -6.87 14.74 17.41
N GLU A 119 -6.28 15.92 17.55
CA GLU A 119 -6.98 17.15 17.92
C GLU A 119 -7.76 17.73 16.73
N GLN A 120 -7.26 17.63 15.50
CA GLN A 120 -8.00 17.99 14.28
C GLN A 120 -9.21 17.06 14.06
N GLU A 121 -9.11 15.76 14.31
CA GLU A 121 -10.27 14.87 14.29
C GLU A 121 -11.24 15.18 15.44
N LYS A 122 -10.76 15.45 16.67
CA LYS A 122 -11.63 15.92 17.76
C LYS A 122 -12.32 17.24 17.42
N ALA A 123 -11.63 18.18 16.78
CA ALA A 123 -12.16 19.48 16.38
C ALA A 123 -13.18 19.36 15.25
N THR A 124 -12.91 18.58 14.21
CA THR A 124 -13.88 18.31 13.13
C THR A 124 -15.10 17.52 13.65
N LEU A 125 -14.93 16.57 14.57
CA LEU A 125 -16.05 15.91 15.25
C LEU A 125 -16.82 16.85 16.19
N LYS A 126 -16.18 17.84 16.82
CA LYS A 126 -16.84 18.88 17.61
C LYS A 126 -17.66 19.80 16.71
N ALA A 127 -17.06 20.34 15.65
CA ALA A 127 -17.72 21.20 14.67
C ALA A 127 -18.88 20.50 13.94
N LEU A 128 -18.73 19.21 13.58
CA LEU A 128 -19.81 18.41 13.01
C LEU A 128 -20.97 18.22 14.01
N LYS A 129 -20.68 17.98 15.30
CA LYS A 129 -21.72 17.88 16.34
C LYS A 129 -22.42 19.21 16.60
N GLN A 130 -21.70 20.33 16.60
CA GLN A 130 -22.27 21.68 16.74
C GLN A 130 -23.24 22.01 15.59
N LYS A 131 -23.01 21.45 14.40
CA LYS A 131 -23.93 21.56 13.25
C LYS A 131 -25.10 20.57 13.29
N VAL A 132 -25.25 19.71 14.30
CA VAL A 132 -26.42 18.84 14.46
C VAL A 132 -27.46 19.52 15.34
N LEU A 133 -28.47 20.10 14.69
CA LEU A 133 -29.74 20.45 15.32
C LEU A 133 -30.32 19.20 16.01
N SER A 134 -30.83 19.34 17.23
CA SER A 134 -31.41 18.24 18.03
C SER A 134 -32.91 18.41 18.14
N PRO A 135 -33.73 17.41 17.72
CA PRO A 135 -35.19 17.52 17.70
C PRO A 135 -35.76 17.48 19.12
N PRO A 136 -37.03 17.90 19.32
CA PRO A 136 -37.73 17.78 20.60
C PRO A 136 -37.78 16.32 21.10
N ALA A 137 -37.95 16.16 22.41
CA ALA A 137 -38.10 14.85 23.04
C ALA A 137 -39.46 14.26 22.68
N LEU A 138 -39.47 13.09 22.02
CA LEU A 138 -40.69 12.44 21.56
C LEU A 138 -41.47 11.81 22.72
N LEU A 139 -42.78 12.07 22.76
CA LEU A 139 -43.75 11.37 23.59
C LEU A 139 -43.85 9.87 23.19
N PRO A 140 -44.30 8.98 24.08
CA PRO A 140 -44.43 7.55 23.80
C PRO A 140 -45.50 7.29 22.72
N HIS A 141 -45.09 6.72 21.58
CA HIS A 141 -45.88 6.65 20.34
C HIS A 141 -46.29 5.21 19.95
N SER A 142 -46.25 4.28 20.90
CA SER A 142 -46.85 2.94 20.80
C SER A 142 -47.47 2.55 22.13
N ALA A 143 -48.54 1.74 22.13
CA ALA A 143 -49.24 1.30 23.35
C ALA A 143 -48.29 0.79 24.44
N TRP A 144 -47.35 -0.10 24.06
CA TRP A 144 -46.26 -0.58 24.91
C TRP A 144 -45.46 0.55 25.57
N SER A 145 -45.05 1.56 24.80
CA SER A 145 -44.25 2.67 25.32
C SER A 145 -45.03 3.61 26.23
N VAL A 146 -46.35 3.76 26.00
CA VAL A 146 -47.24 4.53 26.88
C VAL A 146 -47.37 3.82 28.23
N LEU A 147 -47.75 2.54 28.24
CA LEU A 147 -47.86 1.72 29.47
C LEU A 147 -46.52 1.64 30.24
N LEU A 148 -45.39 1.51 29.54
CA LEU A 148 -44.08 1.54 30.17
C LEU A 148 -43.78 2.91 30.82
N SER A 149 -44.19 4.02 30.19
CA SER A 149 -44.01 5.36 30.75
C SER A 149 -44.91 5.63 31.97
N GLU A 150 -46.13 5.07 31.98
CA GLU A 150 -47.04 5.12 33.13
C GLU A 150 -46.49 4.27 34.28
N THR A 151 -46.13 3.01 34.03
CA THR A 151 -45.53 2.10 35.03
C THR A 151 -44.20 2.65 35.60
N VAL A 152 -43.37 3.31 34.80
CA VAL A 152 -42.15 3.98 35.29
C VAL A 152 -42.50 5.20 36.15
N ARG A 153 -43.51 5.99 35.77
CA ARG A 153 -43.97 7.16 36.55
C ARG A 153 -44.51 6.72 37.92
N GLU A 154 -45.37 5.69 37.96
CA GLU A 154 -45.90 5.08 39.20
C GLU A 154 -44.80 4.74 40.20
N LEU A 155 -43.72 4.09 39.73
CA LEU A 155 -42.61 3.64 40.57
C LEU A 155 -41.69 4.78 41.02
N VAL A 156 -41.51 5.82 40.19
CA VAL A 156 -40.77 7.03 40.59
C VAL A 156 -41.56 7.83 41.62
N THR A 157 -42.89 7.97 41.48
CA THR A 157 -43.74 8.61 42.50
C THR A 157 -43.79 7.84 43.84
N LYS A 158 -43.39 6.56 43.85
CA LYS A 158 -43.26 5.72 45.05
C LYS A 158 -41.83 5.65 45.60
N GLY A 159 -40.96 6.59 45.22
CA GLY A 159 -39.65 6.79 45.85
C GLY A 159 -38.56 5.78 45.49
N ALA A 160 -38.72 5.00 44.42
CA ALA A 160 -37.75 3.95 44.07
C ALA A 160 -36.41 4.50 43.55
N GLU A 161 -35.31 4.09 44.20
CA GLU A 161 -33.93 4.49 43.83
C GLU A 161 -33.45 3.94 42.47
N SER A 162 -32.18 4.25 42.12
CA SER A 162 -31.53 4.02 40.82
C SER A 162 -31.25 2.55 40.45
N GLY A 163 -32.30 1.74 40.45
CA GLY A 163 -32.41 0.41 39.82
C GLY A 163 -33.80 0.14 39.21
N ALA A 164 -34.79 0.99 39.50
CA ALA A 164 -36.21 0.76 39.22
C ALA A 164 -36.56 0.45 37.75
N PHE A 165 -35.83 0.98 36.76
CA PHE A 165 -36.18 0.82 35.34
C PHE A 165 -36.28 -0.65 34.88
N THR A 166 -35.41 -1.53 35.39
CA THR A 166 -35.45 -2.97 35.05
C THR A 166 -36.67 -3.66 35.65
N ALA A 167 -37.07 -3.27 36.87
CA ALA A 167 -38.27 -3.77 37.51
C ALA A 167 -39.54 -3.24 36.82
N ALA A 168 -39.58 -1.94 36.51
CA ALA A 168 -40.64 -1.30 35.75
C ALA A 168 -40.84 -1.95 34.37
N THR A 169 -39.76 -2.27 33.67
CA THR A 169 -39.82 -2.95 32.36
C THR A 169 -40.37 -4.37 32.49
N LYS A 170 -40.01 -5.14 33.53
CA LYS A 170 -40.60 -6.46 33.79
C LYS A 170 -42.08 -6.37 34.17
N SER A 171 -42.44 -5.44 35.04
CA SER A 171 -43.83 -5.21 35.48
C SER A 171 -44.73 -4.79 34.32
N ALA A 172 -44.29 -3.82 33.50
CA ALA A 172 -44.99 -3.43 32.29
C ALA A 172 -45.10 -4.60 31.30
N ALA A 173 -44.06 -5.42 31.13
CA ALA A 173 -44.08 -6.57 30.23
C ALA A 173 -45.05 -7.69 30.66
N ALA A 174 -45.32 -7.81 31.97
CA ALA A 174 -46.41 -8.64 32.47
C ALA A 174 -47.77 -7.99 32.17
N ARG A 175 -47.98 -6.74 32.62
CA ARG A 175 -49.23 -5.98 32.39
C ARG A 175 -49.64 -5.96 30.90
N TYR A 176 -48.70 -5.72 29.98
CA TYR A 176 -48.99 -5.63 28.54
C TYR A 176 -49.47 -6.95 27.92
N LYS A 177 -49.07 -8.09 28.50
CA LYS A 177 -49.53 -9.43 28.07
C LYS A 177 -50.91 -9.79 28.62
N SER A 178 -51.38 -9.08 29.64
CA SER A 178 -52.68 -9.29 30.29
C SER A 178 -53.68 -8.15 30.04
N LEU A 179 -53.40 -7.24 29.09
CA LEU A 179 -54.37 -6.22 28.67
C LEU A 179 -55.52 -6.88 27.91
N SER A 180 -56.75 -6.46 28.20
CA SER A 180 -57.90 -6.73 27.33
C SER A 180 -57.76 -5.99 25.99
N PRO A 181 -58.48 -6.41 24.93
CA PRO A 181 -58.50 -5.70 23.65
C PRO A 181 -58.91 -4.22 23.78
N GLN A 182 -59.88 -3.93 24.65
CA GLN A 182 -60.40 -2.58 24.88
C GLN A 182 -59.37 -1.67 25.58
N GLU A 183 -58.65 -2.18 26.59
CA GLU A 183 -57.56 -1.42 27.20
C GLU A 183 -56.41 -1.19 26.22
N LEU A 184 -56.04 -2.22 25.44
CA LEU A 184 -55.01 -2.11 24.40
C LEU A 184 -55.39 -1.08 23.33
N GLU A 185 -56.66 -1.02 22.93
CA GLU A 185 -57.19 0.01 22.04
C GLU A 185 -57.11 1.41 22.66
N SER A 186 -57.46 1.57 23.95
CA SER A 186 -57.27 2.85 24.65
C SER A 186 -55.80 3.30 24.67
N TYR A 187 -54.86 2.36 24.81
CA TYR A 187 -53.43 2.62 24.75
C TYR A 187 -52.95 2.92 23.32
N ASN A 188 -53.56 2.33 22.30
CA ASN A 188 -53.33 2.69 20.90
C ASN A 188 -53.87 4.11 20.58
N HIS A 189 -55.03 4.48 21.13
CA HIS A 189 -55.57 5.84 20.99
C HIS A 189 -54.65 6.88 21.65
N LYS A 190 -54.21 6.66 22.89
CA LYS A 190 -53.17 7.47 23.56
C LYS A 190 -51.88 7.57 22.71
N ALA A 191 -51.42 6.45 22.15
CA ALA A 191 -50.21 6.40 21.33
C ALA A 191 -50.36 7.17 20.00
N ASN A 192 -51.52 7.10 19.36
CA ASN A 192 -51.84 7.84 18.13
C ASN A 192 -51.94 9.36 18.39
N ALA A 193 -52.58 9.76 19.50
CA ALA A 193 -52.60 11.16 19.92
C ALA A 193 -51.17 11.69 20.21
N ASN A 194 -50.36 10.92 20.95
CA ASN A 194 -48.95 11.25 21.19
C ASN A 194 -48.14 11.33 19.89
N LYS A 195 -48.43 10.48 18.90
CA LYS A 195 -47.80 10.54 17.57
C LYS A 195 -48.18 11.82 16.82
N ALA A 196 -49.47 12.20 16.80
CA ALA A 196 -49.92 13.45 16.19
C ALA A 196 -49.28 14.67 16.86
N ALA A 197 -49.22 14.70 18.20
CA ALA A 197 -48.55 15.74 18.97
C ALA A 197 -47.03 15.81 18.68
N ASN A 198 -46.36 14.64 18.57
CA ASN A 198 -44.96 14.57 18.16
C ASN A 198 -44.72 15.12 16.75
N ASP A 199 -45.57 14.75 15.79
CA ASP A 199 -45.45 15.20 14.40
C ASP A 199 -45.76 16.71 14.26
N ALA A 200 -46.67 17.25 15.08
CA ALA A 200 -46.94 18.69 15.19
C ALA A 200 -45.74 19.45 15.79
N ALA A 201 -45.28 19.06 16.99
CA ALA A 201 -44.13 19.69 17.65
C ALA A 201 -42.84 19.58 16.83
N PHE A 202 -42.67 18.52 16.03
CA PHE A 202 -41.55 18.39 15.10
C PHE A 202 -41.66 19.34 13.89
N LYS A 203 -42.86 19.57 13.34
CA LYS A 203 -43.09 20.57 12.28
C LYS A 203 -42.87 21.99 12.79
N GLU A 204 -43.39 22.32 13.97
CA GLU A 204 -43.19 23.61 14.64
C GLU A 204 -41.69 23.86 14.90
N TRP A 205 -40.99 22.87 15.46
CA TRP A 205 -39.54 22.93 15.67
C TRP A 205 -38.75 23.10 14.36
N LEU A 206 -39.20 22.51 13.24
CA LEU A 206 -38.59 22.74 11.92
C LEU A 206 -38.90 24.15 11.37
N ALA A 207 -40.07 24.72 11.67
CA ALA A 207 -40.43 26.06 11.21
C ALA A 207 -39.46 27.13 11.74
N GLY A 208 -38.96 26.95 12.98
CA GLY A 208 -37.94 27.80 13.60
C GLY A 208 -36.52 27.74 13.01
N TYR A 209 -36.28 26.98 11.93
CA TYR A 209 -34.99 26.93 11.23
C TYR A 209 -35.13 27.15 9.72
N THR A 210 -34.09 27.74 9.12
CA THR A 210 -34.03 27.91 7.67
C THR A 210 -33.77 26.58 6.94
N PRO A 211 -34.22 26.44 5.68
CA PRO A 211 -33.92 25.26 4.86
C PRO A 211 -32.42 24.97 4.71
N ASP A 212 -31.54 25.99 4.72
CA ASP A 212 -30.10 25.76 4.59
C ASP A 212 -29.45 25.25 5.89
N GLU A 213 -29.95 25.63 7.06
CA GLU A 213 -29.51 25.08 8.34
C GLU A 213 -29.92 23.62 8.47
N ILE A 214 -31.16 23.28 8.12
CA ILE A 214 -31.67 21.90 8.13
C ILE A 214 -30.90 21.05 7.10
N ARG A 215 -30.61 21.60 5.92
CA ARG A 215 -29.71 20.98 4.92
C ARG A 215 -28.30 20.75 5.48
N SER A 216 -27.74 21.74 6.15
CA SER A 216 -26.40 21.69 6.74
C SER A 216 -26.32 20.69 7.89
N ALA A 217 -27.35 20.60 8.71
CA ALA A 217 -27.50 19.61 9.77
C ALA A 217 -27.63 18.18 9.20
N ASN A 218 -28.42 18.00 8.14
CA ASN A 218 -28.52 16.72 7.43
C ASN A 218 -27.17 16.28 6.84
N ASN A 219 -26.41 17.19 6.22
CA ASN A 219 -25.05 16.92 5.76
C ASN A 219 -24.12 16.53 6.92
N ALA A 220 -24.18 17.23 8.06
CA ALA A 220 -23.41 16.90 9.25
C ALA A 220 -23.77 15.52 9.83
N ARG A 221 -25.06 15.17 9.90
CA ARG A 221 -25.55 13.85 10.34
C ARG A 221 -25.10 12.71 9.41
N VAL A 222 -24.99 12.94 8.10
CA VAL A 222 -24.41 11.96 7.16
C VAL A 222 -22.89 11.80 7.40
N LEU A 223 -22.16 12.90 7.53
CA LEU A 223 -20.70 12.86 7.79
C LEU A 223 -20.37 12.21 9.14
N LEU A 224 -21.17 12.44 10.18
CA LEU A 224 -21.04 11.75 11.47
C LEU A 224 -21.35 10.25 11.38
N ARG A 225 -22.39 9.85 10.64
CA ARG A 225 -22.67 8.41 10.38
C ARG A 225 -21.50 7.73 9.68
N ARG A 226 -20.79 8.42 8.78
CA ARG A 226 -19.57 7.90 8.12
C ARG A 226 -18.36 7.87 9.07
N LYS A 227 -18.08 8.94 9.82
CA LYS A 227 -16.92 9.02 10.74
C LYS A 227 -17.05 8.16 12.02
N LEU A 228 -18.26 7.75 12.40
CA LEU A 228 -18.51 6.98 13.63
C LEU A 228 -18.83 5.49 13.38
N GLN A 229 -18.57 4.98 12.16
CA GLN A 229 -18.70 3.55 11.86
C GLN A 229 -17.87 2.71 12.85
N GLY A 230 -18.47 1.61 13.33
CA GLY A 230 -17.88 0.72 14.34
C GLY A 230 -17.86 1.24 15.78
N LYS A 231 -18.08 2.55 16.05
CA LYS A 231 -17.90 3.13 17.40
C LYS A 231 -19.19 3.56 18.11
N LYS A 232 -20.32 3.68 17.40
CA LYS A 232 -21.69 3.83 17.95
C LYS A 232 -22.72 3.22 16.99
N PRO A 233 -23.92 2.79 17.46
CA PRO A 233 -24.97 2.31 16.57
C PRO A 233 -25.38 3.41 15.57
N GLN A 234 -25.38 3.08 14.27
CA GLN A 234 -25.64 4.03 13.17
C GLN A 234 -27.01 4.73 13.28
N ARG A 235 -27.98 4.11 13.97
CA ARG A 235 -29.32 4.63 14.28
C ARG A 235 -29.31 5.93 15.13
N ALA A 236 -28.16 6.38 15.63
CA ALA A 236 -28.05 7.56 16.49
C ALA A 236 -28.27 8.93 15.79
N TYR A 237 -28.26 9.00 14.46
CA TYR A 237 -28.42 10.25 13.70
C TYR A 237 -29.32 10.05 12.45
N PRO A 238 -30.65 9.96 12.60
CA PRO A 238 -31.58 9.90 11.47
C PRO A 238 -31.53 11.17 10.62
N THR A 239 -31.94 11.10 9.37
CA THR A 239 -32.10 12.30 8.51
C THR A 239 -33.34 13.08 8.96
N LEU A 240 -33.26 14.41 9.04
CA LEU A 240 -34.44 15.28 9.19
C LEU A 240 -35.22 15.30 7.87
N ALA A 241 -36.51 14.99 7.92
CA ALA A 241 -37.44 15.20 6.82
C ALA A 241 -38.02 16.61 6.94
N ASP A 242 -37.91 17.39 5.87
CA ASP A 242 -38.53 18.70 5.68
C ASP A 242 -38.81 18.82 4.18
N ASP A 243 -40.04 19.16 3.83
CA ASP A 243 -40.51 19.24 2.45
C ASP A 243 -40.06 20.54 1.75
N ARG A 244 -39.63 21.56 2.51
CA ARG A 244 -39.00 22.79 1.99
C ARG A 244 -37.61 22.53 1.38
N LEU A 245 -37.04 21.34 1.55
CA LEU A 245 -35.72 20.99 1.05
C LEU A 245 -35.73 20.58 -0.44
N VAL A 246 -35.32 21.51 -1.29
CA VAL A 246 -35.06 21.33 -2.74
C VAL A 246 -34.53 19.93 -3.09
N LYS A 247 -35.29 19.21 -3.92
CA LYS A 247 -34.97 17.85 -4.36
C LYS A 247 -33.89 17.91 -5.45
N ARG A 248 -32.79 17.18 -5.22
CA ARG A 248 -31.68 17.10 -6.19
C ARG A 248 -32.15 16.49 -7.50
N SER A 249 -31.74 17.10 -8.61
CA SER A 249 -32.02 16.60 -9.95
C SER A 249 -31.40 15.22 -10.21
N PRO A 250 -32.17 14.23 -10.70
CA PRO A 250 -31.66 13.05 -11.35
C PRO A 250 -31.38 13.33 -12.85
N GLY A 251 -30.18 13.00 -13.32
CA GLY A 251 -29.92 12.85 -14.75
C GLY A 251 -30.71 11.71 -15.44
N ALA A 252 -30.57 11.58 -16.76
CA ALA A 252 -31.42 10.76 -17.64
C ALA A 252 -31.78 9.34 -17.14
N PHE A 253 -30.78 8.49 -16.88
CA PHE A 253 -31.01 7.13 -16.36
C PHE A 253 -31.83 7.10 -15.05
N GLY A 254 -31.76 8.16 -14.24
CA GLY A 254 -32.56 8.30 -13.03
C GLY A 254 -34.03 8.57 -13.34
N LEU A 255 -34.31 9.45 -14.31
CA LEU A 255 -35.67 9.70 -14.80
C LEU A 255 -36.25 8.44 -15.46
N TYR A 256 -35.47 7.75 -16.31
CA TYR A 256 -35.83 6.45 -16.88
C TYR A 256 -36.23 5.43 -15.82
N VAL A 257 -35.39 5.22 -14.78
CA VAL A 257 -35.76 4.31 -13.69
C VAL A 257 -36.96 4.83 -12.92
N SER A 258 -37.14 6.13 -12.72
CA SER A 258 -38.36 6.66 -12.10
C SER A 258 -39.61 6.41 -12.95
N HIS A 259 -39.48 6.25 -14.27
CA HIS A 259 -40.55 5.91 -15.20
C HIS A 259 -40.87 4.41 -15.11
N ARG A 260 -39.87 3.53 -15.27
CA ARG A 260 -39.99 2.06 -15.11
C ARG A 260 -40.44 1.62 -13.70
N MET A 261 -40.20 2.44 -12.68
CA MET A 261 -40.69 2.22 -11.31
C MET A 261 -42.12 2.75 -11.07
N LYS A 262 -42.72 3.47 -12.03
CA LYS A 262 -44.12 3.92 -12.00
C LYS A 262 -45.05 3.04 -12.83
N SER A 263 -44.60 2.49 -13.97
CA SER A 263 -45.37 1.53 -14.78
C SER A 263 -45.82 0.31 -13.97
N GLY A 264 -44.96 -0.16 -13.07
CA GLY A 264 -45.29 -1.20 -12.08
C GLY A 264 -44.84 -2.61 -12.46
N ASP A 265 -44.28 -2.78 -13.66
CA ASP A 265 -43.77 -4.02 -14.26
C ASP A 265 -42.83 -4.82 -13.34
N PHE A 266 -42.17 -4.14 -12.41
CA PHE A 266 -41.24 -4.72 -11.43
C PHE A 266 -41.78 -4.72 -9.99
N LYS A 267 -43.10 -4.85 -9.79
CA LYS A 267 -43.71 -5.26 -8.51
C LYS A 267 -43.28 -6.71 -8.20
N GLY A 268 -42.99 -7.02 -6.94
CA GLY A 268 -42.53 -8.36 -6.50
C GLY A 268 -41.05 -8.69 -6.77
N VAL A 269 -40.39 -8.06 -7.75
CA VAL A 269 -38.97 -8.32 -8.07
C VAL A 269 -38.04 -7.74 -6.99
N ASP A 270 -37.07 -8.53 -6.52
CA ASP A 270 -36.05 -8.11 -5.55
C ASP A 270 -35.27 -6.89 -6.04
N ALA A 271 -35.00 -5.94 -5.13
CA ALA A 271 -34.55 -4.60 -5.49
C ALA A 271 -33.22 -4.57 -6.28
N PRO A 272 -32.17 -5.34 -5.94
CA PRO A 272 -30.94 -5.41 -6.73
C PRO A 272 -31.16 -6.01 -8.13
N ALA A 273 -32.00 -7.04 -8.25
CA ALA A 273 -32.33 -7.68 -9.52
C ALA A 273 -33.07 -6.70 -10.46
N ARG A 274 -34.09 -6.03 -9.93
CA ARG A 274 -34.82 -4.96 -10.64
C ARG A 274 -33.90 -3.86 -11.15
N PHE A 275 -32.98 -3.36 -10.31
CA PHE A 275 -32.01 -2.34 -10.73
C PHE A 275 -31.01 -2.86 -11.79
N LYS A 276 -30.68 -4.16 -11.81
CA LYS A 276 -29.87 -4.77 -12.87
C LYS A 276 -30.62 -4.78 -14.21
N LEU A 277 -31.88 -5.22 -14.21
CA LEU A 277 -32.72 -5.30 -15.42
C LEU A 277 -32.90 -3.92 -16.07
N MET A 278 -33.34 -2.91 -15.32
CA MET A 278 -33.50 -1.55 -15.87
C MET A 278 -32.18 -0.92 -16.35
N ALA A 279 -31.02 -1.38 -15.84
CA ALA A 279 -29.70 -0.95 -16.32
C ALA A 279 -29.21 -1.72 -17.57
N GLN A 280 -29.85 -2.83 -17.94
CA GLN A 280 -29.68 -3.52 -19.22
C GLN A 280 -30.60 -2.86 -20.26
N GLU A 281 -31.89 -2.71 -19.96
CA GLU A 281 -32.85 -1.97 -20.81
C GLU A 281 -32.29 -0.59 -21.22
N TRP A 282 -31.75 0.19 -20.28
CA TRP A 282 -31.16 1.50 -20.58
C TRP A 282 -29.94 1.45 -21.51
N LYS A 283 -29.20 0.34 -21.57
CA LYS A 283 -28.13 0.17 -22.56
C LYS A 283 -28.70 -0.11 -23.94
N GLU A 284 -29.68 -1.01 -24.01
CA GLU A 284 -30.33 -1.47 -25.25
C GLU A 284 -31.27 -0.42 -25.87
N LEU A 285 -31.81 0.51 -25.08
CA LEU A 285 -32.71 1.59 -25.50
C LEU A 285 -32.16 2.44 -26.67
N ALA A 286 -33.01 2.76 -27.66
CA ALA A 286 -32.61 3.53 -28.83
C ALA A 286 -32.04 4.94 -28.50
N PRO A 287 -31.12 5.50 -29.31
CA PRO A 287 -30.56 6.84 -29.07
C PRO A 287 -31.60 7.97 -28.98
N SER A 288 -32.67 7.89 -29.77
CA SER A 288 -33.81 8.83 -29.73
C SER A 288 -34.52 8.84 -28.38
N ALA A 289 -34.89 7.66 -27.87
CA ALA A 289 -35.53 7.52 -26.55
C ALA A 289 -34.57 7.88 -25.40
N LYS A 290 -33.25 7.67 -25.55
CA LYS A 290 -32.26 8.18 -24.59
C LYS A 290 -32.22 9.72 -24.54
N LYS A 291 -32.29 10.37 -25.71
CA LYS A 291 -32.25 11.85 -25.87
C LYS A 291 -33.40 12.53 -25.11
N GLU A 292 -34.61 11.96 -25.15
CA GLU A 292 -35.76 12.47 -24.38
C GLU A 292 -35.45 12.57 -22.87
N PHE A 293 -34.92 11.51 -22.26
CA PHE A 293 -34.54 11.53 -20.83
C PHE A 293 -33.33 12.44 -20.55
N GLU A 294 -32.47 12.71 -21.54
CA GLU A 294 -31.36 13.67 -21.42
C GLU A 294 -31.84 15.12 -21.48
N GLU A 295 -32.85 15.42 -22.29
CA GLU A 295 -33.52 16.72 -22.35
C GLU A 295 -34.37 16.97 -21.09
N GLN A 296 -35.17 16.00 -20.65
CA GLN A 296 -35.87 16.08 -19.35
C GLN A 296 -34.88 16.31 -18.19
N ALA A 297 -33.71 15.67 -18.22
CA ALA A 297 -32.65 15.87 -17.23
C ALA A 297 -31.97 17.24 -17.31
N ALA A 298 -31.85 17.83 -18.50
CA ALA A 298 -31.37 19.20 -18.66
C ALA A 298 -32.37 20.21 -18.07
N THR A 299 -33.66 20.04 -18.37
CA THR A 299 -34.76 20.86 -17.81
C THR A 299 -34.85 20.72 -16.29
N ASP A 300 -34.76 19.50 -15.75
CA ASP A 300 -34.80 19.27 -14.30
C ASP A 300 -33.55 19.83 -13.57
N LYS A 301 -32.39 19.85 -14.25
CA LYS A 301 -31.18 20.53 -13.77
C LYS A 301 -31.38 22.05 -13.71
N GLN A 302 -32.11 22.65 -14.66
CA GLN A 302 -32.47 24.07 -14.62
C GLN A 302 -33.48 24.38 -13.50
N ARG A 303 -34.55 23.58 -13.35
CA ARG A 303 -35.48 23.64 -12.21
C ARG A 303 -34.73 23.60 -10.87
N TYR A 304 -33.82 22.63 -10.71
CA TYR A 304 -32.97 22.52 -9.52
C TYR A 304 -32.05 23.74 -9.34
N ALA A 305 -31.58 24.39 -10.41
CA ALA A 305 -30.80 25.63 -10.30
C ALA A 305 -31.63 26.77 -9.71
N GLN A 306 -32.84 26.96 -10.25
CA GLN A 306 -33.78 28.00 -9.84
C GLN A 306 -34.26 27.78 -8.40
N GLU A 307 -34.79 26.59 -8.08
CA GLU A 307 -35.21 26.22 -6.71
C GLU A 307 -34.07 26.36 -5.70
N PHE A 308 -32.84 25.96 -6.05
CA PHE A 308 -31.70 26.09 -5.16
C PHE A 308 -31.35 27.57 -4.92
N LYS A 309 -31.47 28.42 -5.94
CA LYS A 309 -31.22 29.86 -5.81
C LYS A 309 -32.29 30.55 -4.96
N THR A 310 -33.58 30.24 -5.15
CA THR A 310 -34.68 30.82 -4.37
C THR A 310 -34.69 30.34 -2.92
N VAL A 311 -34.59 29.02 -2.67
CA VAL A 311 -34.74 28.45 -1.31
C VAL A 311 -33.50 28.65 -0.42
N TYR A 312 -32.31 28.83 -1.01
CA TYR A 312 -31.06 28.97 -0.23
C TYR A 312 -30.31 30.30 -0.47
N ASN A 313 -30.89 31.22 -1.24
CA ASN A 313 -30.33 32.54 -1.59
C ASN A 313 -28.85 32.52 -2.05
N ARG A 314 -28.45 31.50 -2.80
CA ARG A 314 -27.10 31.34 -3.39
C ARG A 314 -27.10 30.29 -4.50
N ASP A 315 -26.27 30.46 -5.52
CA ASP A 315 -26.21 29.49 -6.63
C ASP A 315 -25.61 28.15 -6.19
N SER A 316 -25.95 27.08 -6.93
CA SER A 316 -25.38 25.76 -6.67
C SER A 316 -23.93 25.67 -7.16
N LYS A 317 -22.99 25.25 -6.29
CA LYS A 317 -21.59 24.99 -6.68
C LYS A 317 -21.45 24.00 -7.84
N ALA A 318 -22.43 23.12 -8.04
CA ALA A 318 -22.46 22.16 -9.14
C ALA A 318 -22.86 22.76 -10.51
N ILE A 319 -23.22 24.05 -10.55
CA ILE A 319 -23.72 24.75 -11.75
C ILE A 319 -22.82 25.93 -12.14
N ARG A 320 -22.25 26.66 -11.18
CA ARG A 320 -21.24 27.72 -11.47
C ARG A 320 -20.05 27.22 -12.32
N LEU A 321 -19.69 25.94 -12.21
CA LEU A 321 -18.65 25.27 -13.03
C LEU A 321 -19.07 24.97 -14.48
N PHE A 322 -20.34 25.22 -14.84
CA PHE A 322 -20.89 24.96 -16.18
C PHE A 322 -20.96 26.26 -16.99
N ASP A 323 -21.48 27.35 -16.39
CA ASP A 323 -21.58 28.66 -17.05
C ASP A 323 -20.19 29.20 -17.44
N GLN A 324 -19.19 29.03 -16.56
CA GLN A 324 -17.79 29.37 -16.83
C GLN A 324 -17.15 28.56 -17.98
N GLY A 325 -17.80 27.50 -18.47
CA GLY A 325 -17.37 26.70 -19.61
C GLY A 325 -18.17 26.96 -20.90
N ALA A 326 -19.21 27.79 -20.88
CA ALA A 326 -20.11 28.01 -22.01
C ALA A 326 -19.73 29.25 -22.87
N VAL A 327 -18.99 30.21 -22.31
CA VAL A 327 -18.71 31.53 -22.91
C VAL A 327 -17.71 31.48 -24.09
N SER A 328 -17.13 30.32 -24.41
CA SER A 328 -16.04 30.19 -25.41
C SER A 328 -16.40 29.44 -26.70
N ARG A 329 -17.67 29.12 -26.96
CA ARG A 329 -18.12 28.51 -28.23
C ARG A 329 -19.49 29.01 -28.69
N SER A 330 -19.49 30.17 -29.35
CA SER A 330 -20.63 30.68 -30.14
C SER A 330 -20.11 31.32 -31.43
N GLY A 331 -20.10 30.55 -32.50
CA GLY A 331 -19.77 30.98 -33.86
C GLY A 331 -20.45 29.99 -34.83
N PRO A 332 -21.40 30.43 -35.67
CA PRO A 332 -22.16 29.55 -36.55
C PRO A 332 -21.50 29.42 -37.93
N ASP A 333 -21.27 28.19 -38.40
CA ASP A 333 -21.05 27.93 -39.83
C ASP A 333 -21.20 26.44 -40.18
N ALA A 334 -21.46 26.16 -41.47
CA ALA A 334 -21.41 24.86 -42.15
C ALA A 334 -22.25 23.68 -41.58
N LEU A 335 -23.52 23.63 -42.02
CA LEU A 335 -24.22 22.36 -42.26
C LEU A 335 -23.77 21.75 -43.59
N THR A 336 -23.56 20.43 -43.63
CA THR A 336 -23.89 19.56 -44.79
C THR A 336 -23.89 18.09 -44.33
N ALA A 337 -24.76 17.27 -44.91
CA ALA A 337 -24.68 15.82 -44.85
C ALA A 337 -24.02 15.29 -46.15
N ASP A 338 -23.44 14.09 -46.14
CA ASP A 338 -24.14 12.91 -46.65
C ASP A 338 -23.35 11.60 -46.42
N ALA A 339 -23.95 10.47 -46.80
CA ALA A 339 -23.51 9.12 -46.44
C ALA A 339 -22.61 8.44 -47.50
N VAL A 340 -21.77 7.52 -47.04
CA VAL A 340 -21.24 6.41 -47.86
C VAL A 340 -21.50 5.10 -47.11
N SER A 341 -22.31 4.23 -47.72
CA SER A 341 -22.61 2.89 -47.25
C SER A 341 -21.50 1.90 -47.60
N PHE A 342 -21.19 0.96 -46.70
CA PHE A 342 -20.47 -0.28 -47.06
C PHE A 342 -21.37 -1.48 -46.79
N ASN A 343 -21.83 -2.12 -47.88
CA ASN A 343 -22.56 -3.37 -47.83
C ASN A 343 -21.61 -4.54 -47.54
N PHE A 344 -22.00 -5.42 -46.62
CA PHE A 344 -21.44 -6.78 -46.52
C PHE A 344 -22.45 -7.76 -47.11
N HIS A 345 -22.09 -8.40 -48.22
CA HIS A 345 -22.81 -9.59 -48.72
C HIS A 345 -22.11 -10.86 -48.22
N PRO A 346 -22.84 -11.86 -47.70
CA PRO A 346 -22.24 -13.11 -47.22
C PRO A 346 -22.06 -14.12 -48.36
N LEU A 347 -21.03 -14.96 -48.26
CA LEU A 347 -20.89 -16.21 -49.02
C LEU A 347 -20.41 -17.36 -48.10
N ALA A 348 -21.24 -18.39 -48.00
CA ALA A 348 -20.84 -19.78 -47.78
C ALA A 348 -20.98 -20.50 -49.16
N SER A 349 -20.59 -21.75 -49.43
CA SER A 349 -20.00 -22.88 -48.66
C SER A 349 -19.30 -23.80 -49.71
N CYS A 350 -18.53 -24.86 -49.43
CA CYS A 350 -18.12 -25.55 -48.19
C CYS A 350 -16.59 -25.34 -48.00
N ALA A 351 -15.69 -26.23 -47.53
CA ALA A 351 -15.70 -27.60 -46.99
C ALA A 351 -14.53 -27.70 -45.96
N GLY A 352 -14.46 -28.66 -45.04
CA GLY A 352 -15.14 -29.94 -44.94
C GLY A 352 -14.14 -31.10 -44.95
N HIS A 353 -13.26 -31.14 -43.95
CA HIS A 353 -12.40 -32.30 -43.65
C HIS A 353 -12.23 -32.44 -42.14
N LYS A 354 -12.51 -33.64 -41.61
CA LYS A 354 -12.05 -34.06 -40.29
C LYS A 354 -10.63 -34.61 -40.45
N VAL A 355 -9.72 -34.26 -39.55
CA VAL A 355 -8.48 -35.02 -39.35
C VAL A 355 -8.59 -35.67 -37.99
N ALA A 356 -8.80 -36.99 -37.98
CA ALA A 356 -8.58 -37.79 -36.78
C ALA A 356 -7.08 -37.96 -36.58
N TRP A 357 -6.64 -37.94 -35.33
CA TRP A 357 -5.31 -38.38 -34.95
C TRP A 357 -5.46 -39.72 -34.24
N THR A 358 -5.31 -40.79 -35.02
CA THR A 358 -5.16 -42.16 -34.54
C THR A 358 -3.75 -42.38 -34.02
N ASP A 359 -3.66 -43.03 -32.87
CA ASP A 359 -2.67 -44.04 -32.49
C ASP A 359 -1.18 -43.71 -32.71
N GLY A 360 -0.50 -43.44 -31.60
CA GLY A 360 0.95 -43.26 -31.50
C GLY A 360 1.59 -44.26 -30.54
N GLU A 361 1.23 -45.55 -30.66
CA GLU A 361 1.97 -46.62 -29.97
C GLU A 361 3.40 -46.71 -30.50
N GLN A 362 4.38 -46.30 -29.70
CA GLN A 362 5.74 -46.87 -29.65
C GLN A 362 6.59 -46.13 -28.60
N TYR A 363 6.66 -46.68 -27.38
CA TYR A 363 7.86 -46.68 -26.50
C TYR A 363 7.66 -47.64 -25.31
N LEU A 364 7.21 -48.88 -25.60
CA LEU A 364 7.14 -49.98 -24.64
C LEU A 364 8.08 -51.12 -25.07
N ALA A 365 9.36 -50.94 -24.76
CA ALA A 365 10.40 -51.95 -24.86
C ALA A 365 11.53 -51.61 -23.87
N ILE A 366 12.28 -52.62 -23.43
CA ILE A 366 13.35 -52.52 -22.42
C ILE A 366 12.86 -52.20 -21.00
N MET A 367 12.21 -53.18 -20.37
CA MET A 367 12.71 -53.75 -19.09
C MET A 367 11.95 -55.03 -18.72
N ASP A 368 12.41 -56.17 -19.26
CA ASP A 368 12.22 -57.46 -18.60
C ASP A 368 13.51 -57.81 -17.85
N MET A 369 13.36 -57.98 -16.53
CA MET A 369 14.19 -58.84 -15.67
C MET A 369 13.37 -59.15 -14.42
N GLY A 370 12.46 -60.11 -14.52
CA GLY A 370 11.53 -60.43 -13.44
C GLY A 370 12.13 -61.17 -12.23
N THR A 371 11.43 -61.11 -11.09
CA THR A 371 11.29 -62.28 -10.21
C THR A 371 10.07 -62.15 -9.28
N SER A 372 9.10 -63.05 -9.47
CA SER A 372 8.17 -63.58 -8.45
C SER A 372 7.67 -62.64 -7.33
N MET A 373 6.44 -62.14 -7.48
CA MET A 373 5.28 -62.71 -6.77
C MET A 373 3.98 -62.36 -7.51
N THR A 374 3.19 -63.37 -7.87
CA THR A 374 1.89 -63.19 -8.54
C THR A 374 0.74 -63.35 -7.54
N MET A 375 0.03 -62.27 -7.28
CA MET A 375 -1.33 -62.31 -6.72
C MET A 375 -2.28 -61.81 -7.80
N GLY A 376 -3.24 -62.64 -8.20
CA GLY A 376 -4.09 -62.38 -9.36
C GLY A 376 -5.37 -61.64 -9.01
N GLY A 377 -5.53 -60.42 -9.54
CA GLY A 377 -6.80 -59.74 -9.71
C GLY A 377 -6.92 -59.26 -11.15
N ALA A 378 -8.06 -59.49 -11.80
CA ALA A 378 -8.34 -58.86 -13.09
C ALA A 378 -8.75 -57.38 -12.85
N PRO A 379 -8.34 -56.43 -13.72
CA PRO A 379 -8.81 -55.06 -13.60
C PRO A 379 -10.32 -55.03 -13.86
N SER A 380 -11.10 -54.78 -12.81
CA SER A 380 -12.53 -54.50 -12.94
C SER A 380 -12.74 -53.03 -13.25
N ASP A 381 -13.57 -52.70 -14.26
CA ASP A 381 -14.01 -51.35 -14.60
C ASP A 381 -14.96 -50.72 -13.54
N SER A 382 -14.68 -50.94 -12.26
CA SER A 382 -15.50 -50.59 -11.11
C SER A 382 -14.63 -50.00 -10.01
N PRO A 383 -15.03 -48.87 -9.38
CA PRO A 383 -14.22 -48.21 -8.36
C PRO A 383 -13.84 -49.14 -7.19
N LEU A 384 -12.57 -49.06 -6.77
CA LEU A 384 -12.06 -49.81 -5.62
C LEU A 384 -12.94 -49.55 -4.40
N ASN A 385 -13.40 -50.61 -3.74
CA ASN A 385 -14.36 -50.51 -2.64
C ASN A 385 -14.11 -51.58 -1.59
N ALA A 386 -14.42 -51.26 -0.33
CA ALA A 386 -14.17 -52.13 0.82
C ALA A 386 -15.26 -53.21 1.03
N SER A 387 -16.08 -53.54 0.03
CA SER A 387 -17.17 -54.50 0.24
C SER A 387 -16.67 -55.95 0.23
N GLY A 388 -17.02 -56.72 1.26
CA GLY A 388 -16.57 -58.11 1.43
C GLY A 388 -15.16 -58.29 2.00
N ILE A 389 -14.45 -57.21 2.36
CA ILE A 389 -13.09 -57.25 2.89
C ILE A 389 -13.11 -57.29 4.43
N ASP A 390 -12.41 -58.27 5.02
CA ASP A 390 -12.20 -58.39 6.46
C ASP A 390 -10.90 -57.72 6.89
N PHE A 391 -11.01 -56.51 7.43
CA PHE A 391 -9.88 -55.74 7.96
C PHE A 391 -9.22 -56.33 9.21
N SER A 392 -9.83 -57.34 9.86
CA SER A 392 -9.17 -58.09 10.93
C SER A 392 -8.21 -59.15 10.39
N ASN A 393 -8.35 -59.55 9.12
CA ASN A 393 -7.43 -60.42 8.41
C ASN A 393 -6.26 -59.61 7.84
N SER A 394 -5.06 -59.79 8.40
CA SER A 394 -3.87 -59.02 8.02
C SER A 394 -3.50 -59.16 6.54
N THR A 395 -3.71 -60.32 5.91
CA THR A 395 -3.45 -60.52 4.49
C THR A 395 -4.41 -59.72 3.60
N GLN A 396 -5.72 -59.75 3.91
CA GLN A 396 -6.71 -58.96 3.16
C GLN A 396 -6.49 -57.45 3.35
N ALA A 397 -6.28 -57.01 4.60
CA ALA A 397 -5.96 -55.63 4.93
C ALA A 397 -4.68 -55.13 4.22
N THR A 398 -3.64 -55.96 4.10
CA THR A 398 -2.40 -55.60 3.39
C THR A 398 -2.59 -55.53 1.88
N THR A 399 -3.37 -56.45 1.30
CA THR A 399 -3.68 -56.45 -0.14
C THR A 399 -4.46 -55.18 -0.53
N PHE A 400 -5.54 -54.88 0.20
CA PHE A 400 -6.35 -53.68 -0.05
C PHE A 400 -5.64 -52.37 0.30
N LEU A 401 -4.71 -52.37 1.26
CA LEU A 401 -3.80 -51.24 1.48
C LEU A 401 -2.91 -51.01 0.25
N GLY A 402 -2.37 -52.08 -0.35
CA GLY A 402 -1.63 -52.01 -1.62
C GLY A 402 -2.47 -51.43 -2.75
N GLU A 403 -3.72 -51.87 -2.91
CA GLU A 403 -4.67 -51.34 -3.91
C GLU A 403 -5.04 -49.86 -3.64
N ILE A 404 -5.15 -49.45 -2.38
CA ILE A 404 -5.37 -48.04 -1.99
C ILE A 404 -4.13 -47.16 -2.26
N LEU A 405 -2.94 -47.74 -2.20
CA LEU A 405 -1.65 -47.05 -2.36
C LEU A 405 -1.11 -47.05 -3.79
N ASP A 406 -1.61 -47.92 -4.67
CA ASP A 406 -1.20 -47.94 -6.08
C ASP A 406 -1.44 -46.58 -6.72
N ASP A 407 -0.34 -45.91 -7.05
CA ASP A 407 -0.32 -44.60 -7.67
C ASP A 407 0.13 -44.65 -9.14
N THR A 408 0.19 -45.83 -9.77
CA THR A 408 0.69 -46.02 -11.14
C THR A 408 0.03 -45.06 -12.14
N GLU A 409 -1.30 -44.93 -12.11
CA GLU A 409 -2.01 -43.93 -12.93
C GLU A 409 -1.88 -42.50 -12.36
N PHE A 410 -1.98 -42.34 -11.04
CA PHE A 410 -1.91 -41.03 -10.37
C PHE A 410 -0.55 -40.34 -10.51
N GLN A 411 0.53 -41.07 -10.78
CA GLN A 411 1.84 -40.53 -11.16
C GLN A 411 1.81 -39.87 -12.54
N VAL A 412 1.16 -40.50 -13.52
CA VAL A 412 1.01 -39.95 -14.88
C VAL A 412 0.18 -38.67 -14.85
N ASP A 413 -0.94 -38.73 -14.12
CA ASP A 413 -1.88 -37.63 -13.92
C ASP A 413 -1.22 -36.48 -13.14
N GLY A 414 -0.58 -36.78 -12.00
CA GLY A 414 0.16 -35.82 -11.19
C GLY A 414 1.29 -35.12 -11.96
N ASN A 415 2.02 -35.86 -12.81
CA ASN A 415 3.03 -35.29 -13.70
C ASN A 415 2.40 -34.37 -14.77
N MET A 416 1.22 -34.70 -15.30
CA MET A 416 0.45 -33.78 -16.15
C MET A 416 0.07 -32.49 -15.42
N TYR A 417 -0.43 -32.55 -14.19
CA TYR A 417 -0.76 -31.35 -13.40
C TYR A 417 0.49 -30.54 -13.03
N ALA A 418 1.62 -31.19 -12.72
CA ALA A 418 2.92 -30.55 -12.52
C ALA A 418 3.43 -29.83 -13.79
N ARG A 419 3.23 -30.43 -14.97
CA ARG A 419 3.53 -29.81 -16.27
C ARG A 419 2.61 -28.62 -16.56
N ASN A 420 1.31 -28.75 -16.27
CA ASN A 420 0.33 -27.66 -16.40
C ASN A 420 0.64 -26.47 -15.46
N PHE A 421 1.08 -26.74 -14.23
CA PHE A 421 1.62 -25.70 -13.33
C PHE A 421 2.74 -24.89 -14.01
N TRP A 422 3.71 -25.57 -14.64
CA TRP A 422 4.80 -24.92 -15.35
C TRP A 422 4.36 -24.17 -16.61
N TYR A 423 3.36 -24.64 -17.36
CA TYR A 423 2.77 -23.85 -18.46
C TYR A 423 2.18 -22.52 -17.95
N GLY A 424 1.48 -22.53 -16.81
CA GLY A 424 0.97 -21.31 -16.16
C GLY A 424 2.10 -20.35 -15.74
N VAL A 425 3.14 -20.88 -15.10
CA VAL A 425 4.34 -20.11 -14.69
C VAL A 425 5.05 -19.48 -15.90
N CYS A 426 5.30 -20.27 -16.94
CA CYS A 426 5.94 -19.81 -18.18
C CYS A 426 5.09 -18.79 -18.93
N GLY A 427 3.76 -18.94 -18.96
CA GLY A 427 2.84 -17.96 -19.55
C GLY A 427 2.89 -16.59 -18.85
N VAL A 428 2.98 -16.57 -17.52
CA VAL A 428 3.16 -15.33 -16.74
C VAL A 428 4.54 -14.71 -17.01
N ILE A 429 5.62 -15.52 -17.02
CA ILE A 429 6.98 -15.03 -17.31
C ILE A 429 7.07 -14.45 -18.73
N GLY A 430 6.52 -15.15 -19.73
CA GLY A 430 6.47 -14.70 -21.13
C GLY A 430 5.65 -13.41 -21.30
N THR A 431 4.52 -13.29 -20.60
CA THR A 431 3.74 -12.04 -20.58
C THR A 431 4.57 -10.88 -20.03
N CYS A 432 5.27 -11.07 -18.91
CA CYS A 432 6.18 -10.07 -18.36
C CYS A 432 7.35 -9.76 -19.31
N ALA A 433 7.89 -10.77 -20.01
CA ALA A 433 8.95 -10.59 -21.01
C ALA A 433 8.52 -9.67 -22.15
N VAL A 434 7.31 -9.87 -22.70
CA VAL A 434 6.75 -9.04 -23.78
C VAL A 434 6.58 -7.60 -23.30
N PHE A 435 6.04 -7.37 -22.10
CA PHE A 435 5.92 -6.00 -21.56
C PHE A 435 7.28 -5.34 -21.31
N ASN A 436 8.27 -6.09 -20.78
CA ASN A 436 9.63 -5.60 -20.57
C ASN A 436 10.34 -5.24 -21.89
N MET A 437 10.17 -6.08 -22.92
CA MET A 437 10.69 -5.84 -24.26
C MET A 437 10.05 -4.62 -24.91
N LEU A 438 8.71 -4.53 -24.95
CA LEU A 438 7.98 -3.39 -25.51
C LEU A 438 8.35 -2.07 -24.81
N TRP A 439 8.51 -2.09 -23.48
CA TRP A 439 8.97 -0.94 -22.71
C TRP A 439 10.41 -0.54 -23.05
N THR A 440 11.33 -1.52 -23.11
CA THR A 440 12.74 -1.28 -23.45
C THR A 440 12.90 -0.74 -24.87
N VAL A 441 12.12 -1.25 -25.83
CA VAL A 441 12.05 -0.72 -27.20
C VAL A 441 11.50 0.71 -27.20
N THR A 442 10.45 0.99 -26.43
CA THR A 442 9.88 2.35 -26.31
C THR A 442 10.91 3.36 -25.82
N LEU A 443 11.66 3.04 -24.75
CA LEU A 443 12.72 3.94 -24.26
C LEU A 443 13.86 4.12 -25.29
N LYS A 444 14.32 3.03 -25.94
CA LYS A 444 15.34 3.12 -26.99
C LYS A 444 14.88 3.97 -28.18
N LEU A 445 13.60 3.94 -28.54
CA LEU A 445 13.02 4.78 -29.58
C LEU A 445 12.96 6.26 -29.17
N ARG A 446 12.62 6.58 -27.92
CA ARG A 446 12.67 7.97 -27.39
C ARG A 446 14.09 8.54 -27.46
N MET A 447 15.08 7.78 -27.00
CA MET A 447 16.51 8.18 -27.05
C MET A 447 16.97 8.41 -28.50
N ARG A 448 16.62 7.50 -29.43
CA ARG A 448 16.91 7.68 -30.87
C ARG A 448 16.21 8.90 -31.47
N ALA A 449 14.96 9.18 -31.08
CA ALA A 449 14.23 10.35 -31.56
C ALA A 449 14.84 11.67 -31.08
N ALA A 450 15.33 11.74 -29.84
CA ALA A 450 16.03 12.92 -29.31
C ALA A 450 17.41 13.13 -29.99
N ALA A 451 18.18 12.05 -30.18
CA ALA A 451 19.44 12.11 -30.91
C ALA A 451 19.24 12.58 -32.38
N ALA A 452 18.12 12.19 -33.00
CA ALA A 452 17.69 12.66 -34.32
C ALA A 452 16.98 14.04 -34.29
N ASN A 453 17.13 14.82 -33.22
CA ASN A 453 16.54 16.15 -33.01
C ASN A 453 15.01 16.26 -33.25
N ARG A 454 14.26 15.16 -33.12
CA ARG A 454 12.80 15.20 -33.31
C ARG A 454 12.11 15.96 -32.18
N PRO A 455 11.16 16.88 -32.47
CA PRO A 455 10.38 17.55 -31.44
C PRO A 455 9.56 16.55 -30.63
N ARG A 456 9.41 16.80 -29.32
CA ARG A 456 8.63 15.98 -28.37
C ARG A 456 8.99 14.48 -28.38
N SER A 457 10.29 14.17 -28.50
CA SER A 457 10.87 12.82 -28.51
C SER A 457 10.40 11.86 -27.41
N ALA A 458 9.98 12.37 -26.25
CA ALA A 458 9.45 11.60 -25.12
C ALA A 458 7.94 11.25 -25.22
N THR A 459 7.20 11.81 -26.19
CA THR A 459 5.75 11.59 -26.37
C THR A 459 5.44 10.40 -27.28
N PRO A 460 4.32 9.69 -27.10
CA PRO A 460 3.90 8.65 -28.03
C PRO A 460 3.29 9.26 -29.30
N GLY A 461 3.99 9.15 -30.43
CA GLY A 461 3.57 9.76 -31.70
C GLY A 461 2.50 9.00 -32.51
N ASN A 462 2.15 7.76 -32.13
CA ASN A 462 1.27 6.89 -32.91
C ASN A 462 0.12 6.35 -32.04
N ILE A 463 -1.02 6.02 -32.66
CA ILE A 463 -2.21 5.49 -31.95
C ILE A 463 -1.86 4.23 -31.14
N PHE A 464 -1.05 3.33 -31.69
CA PHE A 464 -0.60 2.12 -30.99
C PHE A 464 0.24 2.42 -29.74
N SER A 465 1.27 3.28 -29.85
CA SER A 465 2.12 3.61 -28.70
C SER A 465 1.38 4.45 -27.65
N THR A 466 0.43 5.29 -28.07
CA THR A 466 -0.48 6.03 -27.16
C THR A 466 -1.41 5.08 -26.42
N SER A 467 -1.97 4.09 -27.11
CA SER A 467 -2.82 3.05 -26.51
C SER A 467 -2.05 2.21 -25.50
N LEU A 468 -0.83 1.76 -25.86
CA LEU A 468 0.04 0.99 -24.98
C LEU A 468 0.48 1.80 -23.74
N ALA A 469 0.82 3.08 -23.90
CA ALA A 469 1.14 3.98 -22.79
C ALA A 469 -0.07 4.19 -21.86
N CYS A 470 -1.27 4.38 -22.43
CA CYS A 470 -2.51 4.54 -21.67
C CYS A 470 -2.86 3.26 -20.86
N ILE A 471 -2.83 2.09 -21.52
CA ILE A 471 -3.09 0.79 -20.88
C ILE A 471 -2.08 0.55 -19.75
N THR A 472 -0.78 0.69 -20.01
CA THR A 472 0.26 0.44 -18.99
C THR A 472 0.21 1.46 -17.84
N ALA A 473 -0.21 2.70 -18.09
CA ALA A 473 -0.48 3.69 -17.03
C ALA A 473 -1.66 3.29 -16.14
N ILE A 474 -2.80 2.90 -16.73
CA ILE A 474 -4.00 2.47 -16.00
C ILE A 474 -3.71 1.22 -15.14
N PHE A 475 -3.04 0.21 -15.72
CA PHE A 475 -2.62 -0.97 -14.97
C PHE A 475 -1.62 -0.63 -13.85
N ARG A 476 -0.70 0.31 -14.06
CA ARG A 476 0.25 0.79 -13.04
C ARG A 476 -0.47 1.48 -11.88
N GLU A 477 -1.39 2.41 -12.16
CA GLU A 477 -2.19 3.11 -11.13
C GLU A 477 -3.00 2.12 -10.28
N ALA A 478 -3.70 1.18 -10.93
CA ALA A 478 -4.50 0.16 -10.26
C ALA A 478 -3.66 -0.79 -9.38
N THR A 479 -2.43 -1.12 -9.80
CA THR A 479 -1.57 -2.08 -9.10
C THR A 479 -0.72 -1.46 -7.99
N TYR A 480 -0.31 -0.19 -8.12
CA TYR A 480 0.55 0.49 -7.15
C TYR A 480 -0.17 0.95 -5.89
N SER A 481 -1.49 1.09 -5.93
CA SER A 481 -2.31 1.51 -4.79
C SER A 481 -2.08 0.61 -3.55
N GLN A 482 -1.85 1.24 -2.39
CA GLN A 482 -1.56 0.56 -1.12
C GLN A 482 -2.51 1.00 0.00
N PHE A 483 -3.16 0.04 0.66
CA PHE A 483 -3.99 0.29 1.83
C PHE A 483 -3.15 0.19 3.13
N THR A 484 -2.46 1.28 3.50
CA THR A 484 -1.70 1.34 4.76
C THR A 484 -2.56 1.91 5.91
N PRO A 485 -2.86 1.13 6.98
CA PRO A 485 -3.70 1.62 8.09
C PRO A 485 -3.00 2.71 8.89
N ARG A 486 -3.61 3.91 9.01
CA ARG A 486 -3.01 5.14 9.60
C ARG A 486 -2.30 4.94 10.96
N ASN A 487 -2.79 4.02 11.79
CA ASN A 487 -2.25 3.76 13.14
C ASN A 487 -1.51 2.42 13.27
N GLY A 488 -1.40 1.63 12.20
CA GLY A 488 -0.95 0.23 12.23
C GLY A 488 0.55 0.03 12.03
N ARG A 489 1.42 0.55 12.93
CA ARG A 489 2.89 0.47 12.77
C ARG A 489 3.46 -0.96 12.54
N MET A 490 2.74 -2.01 12.96
CA MET A 490 3.16 -3.41 12.78
C MET A 490 2.55 -4.13 11.55
N ILE A 491 1.53 -3.57 10.90
CA ILE A 491 0.83 -4.23 9.77
C ILE A 491 0.98 -3.39 8.51
N LYS A 492 1.88 -3.82 7.62
CA LYS A 492 2.01 -3.30 6.26
C LYS A 492 1.30 -4.25 5.29
N VAL A 493 0.35 -3.71 4.54
CA VAL A 493 -0.30 -4.41 3.43
C VAL A 493 0.50 -4.12 2.15
N PRO A 494 0.87 -5.12 1.34
CA PRO A 494 1.56 -4.89 0.06
C PRO A 494 0.72 -4.09 -0.96
N PRO A 495 1.30 -3.66 -2.10
CA PRO A 495 0.52 -3.12 -3.23
C PRO A 495 -0.58 -4.07 -3.69
N ILE A 496 -1.70 -3.51 -4.17
CA ILE A 496 -2.83 -4.32 -4.69
C ILE A 496 -2.37 -5.25 -5.82
N GLY A 497 -1.44 -4.82 -6.69
CA GLY A 497 -0.87 -5.68 -7.73
C GLY A 497 -0.14 -6.89 -7.18
N THR A 498 0.65 -6.72 -6.12
CA THR A 498 1.32 -7.83 -5.42
C THR A 498 0.30 -8.78 -4.81
N ILE A 499 -0.76 -8.27 -4.18
CA ILE A 499 -1.81 -9.11 -3.58
C ILE A 499 -2.58 -9.87 -4.66
N THR A 500 -2.92 -9.22 -5.77
CA THR A 500 -3.64 -9.83 -6.89
C THR A 500 -2.81 -10.96 -7.53
N LEU A 501 -1.51 -10.76 -7.72
CA LEU A 501 -0.60 -11.79 -8.21
C LEU A 501 -0.53 -12.99 -7.26
N LEU A 502 -0.43 -12.75 -5.95
CA LEU A 502 -0.34 -13.82 -4.94
C LEU A 502 -1.65 -14.60 -4.78
N VAL A 503 -2.80 -13.92 -4.84
CA VAL A 503 -4.12 -14.56 -4.83
C VAL A 503 -4.37 -15.32 -6.12
N GLY A 504 -3.95 -14.79 -7.27
CA GLY A 504 -4.00 -15.49 -8.57
C GLY A 504 -3.13 -16.75 -8.59
N TYR A 505 -1.92 -16.68 -8.04
CA TYR A 505 -1.03 -17.84 -7.91
C TYR A 505 -1.62 -18.93 -7.00
N LEU A 506 -2.15 -18.55 -5.83
CA LEU A 506 -2.84 -19.50 -4.95
C LEU A 506 -4.08 -20.10 -5.60
N ALA A 507 -4.89 -19.29 -6.29
CA ALA A 507 -6.08 -19.77 -7.01
C ALA A 507 -5.73 -20.70 -8.18
N TRP A 508 -4.61 -20.47 -8.87
CA TRP A 508 -4.11 -21.36 -9.92
C TRP A 508 -3.68 -22.72 -9.36
N VAL A 509 -2.91 -22.74 -8.27
CA VAL A 509 -2.49 -23.99 -7.61
C VAL A 509 -3.69 -24.75 -7.03
N VAL A 510 -4.62 -24.06 -6.37
CA VAL A 510 -5.86 -24.67 -5.84
C VAL A 510 -6.81 -25.14 -6.95
N LEU A 511 -6.77 -24.52 -8.14
CA LEU A 511 -7.49 -25.03 -9.30
C LEU A 511 -6.87 -26.34 -9.81
N LEU A 512 -5.55 -26.38 -10.02
CA LEU A 512 -4.86 -27.61 -10.49
C LEU A 512 -4.97 -28.77 -9.50
N GLU A 513 -5.09 -28.50 -8.20
CA GLU A 513 -5.38 -29.49 -7.17
C GLU A 513 -6.76 -30.15 -7.39
N PHE A 514 -7.84 -29.35 -7.43
CA PHE A 514 -9.21 -29.85 -7.33
C PHE A 514 -9.99 -29.95 -8.66
N VAL A 515 -9.42 -29.55 -9.79
CA VAL A 515 -10.07 -29.68 -11.11
C VAL A 515 -10.09 -31.15 -11.57
N ASP A 516 -11.21 -31.60 -12.14
CA ASP A 516 -11.38 -32.92 -12.74
C ASP A 516 -10.91 -34.12 -11.86
N ASN A 517 -11.05 -34.00 -10.53
CA ASN A 517 -10.71 -35.06 -9.57
C ASN A 517 -11.89 -36.02 -9.35
N ASN A 518 -12.25 -36.76 -10.40
CA ASN A 518 -13.41 -37.66 -10.42
C ASN A 518 -13.06 -39.13 -10.11
N VAL A 519 -12.02 -39.37 -9.31
CA VAL A 519 -11.69 -40.72 -8.82
C VAL A 519 -12.71 -41.12 -7.76
N ASP A 520 -13.61 -42.03 -8.09
CA ASP A 520 -14.58 -42.61 -7.15
C ASP A 520 -13.95 -43.75 -6.33
N GLY A 521 -14.65 -44.18 -5.27
CA GLY A 521 -14.21 -45.29 -4.43
C GLY A 521 -13.09 -44.95 -3.44
N ALA A 522 -12.36 -45.96 -3.00
CA ALA A 522 -11.42 -45.88 -1.88
C ALA A 522 -10.17 -45.02 -2.18
N GLN A 523 -9.70 -45.02 -3.43
CA GLN A 523 -8.52 -44.25 -3.86
C GLN A 523 -8.76 -42.73 -3.95
N HIS A 524 -9.99 -42.23 -3.76
CA HIS A 524 -10.33 -40.80 -3.91
C HIS A 524 -9.37 -39.86 -3.16
N PHE A 525 -9.05 -40.20 -1.90
CA PHE A 525 -8.12 -39.41 -1.09
C PHE A 525 -6.65 -39.70 -1.41
N THR A 526 -6.29 -40.92 -1.85
CA THR A 526 -4.94 -41.20 -2.34
C THR A 526 -4.63 -40.34 -3.58
N SER A 527 -5.53 -40.27 -4.56
CA SER A 527 -5.35 -39.49 -5.79
C SER A 527 -5.12 -38.00 -5.50
N LEU A 528 -5.95 -37.40 -4.62
CA LEU A 528 -5.73 -36.03 -4.13
C LEU A 528 -4.38 -35.88 -3.41
N GLY A 529 -4.01 -36.84 -2.55
CA GLY A 529 -2.74 -36.85 -1.83
C GLY A 529 -1.52 -36.89 -2.76
N VAL A 530 -1.54 -37.74 -3.78
CA VAL A 530 -0.48 -37.88 -4.80
C VAL A 530 -0.40 -36.59 -5.64
N ARG A 531 -1.53 -36.07 -6.12
CA ARG A 531 -1.61 -34.83 -6.91
C ARG A 531 -1.04 -33.62 -6.15
N ALA A 532 -1.34 -33.51 -4.85
CA ALA A 532 -0.77 -32.49 -3.97
C ALA A 532 0.76 -32.59 -3.86
N ALA A 533 1.32 -33.80 -3.80
CA ALA A 533 2.78 -34.01 -3.79
C ALA A 533 3.43 -33.60 -5.12
N TRP A 534 2.82 -33.94 -6.26
CA TRP A 534 3.32 -33.53 -7.58
C TRP A 534 3.34 -32.00 -7.74
N LEU A 535 2.25 -31.32 -7.37
CA LEU A 535 2.17 -29.86 -7.38
C LEU A 535 3.08 -29.21 -6.30
N ALA A 536 3.47 -29.94 -5.26
CA ALA A 536 4.48 -29.52 -4.28
C ALA A 536 5.90 -29.61 -4.87
N VAL A 537 6.35 -30.77 -5.38
CA VAL A 537 7.71 -30.91 -5.95
C VAL A 537 7.92 -29.99 -7.15
N ALA A 538 6.89 -29.79 -7.98
CA ALA A 538 6.92 -28.87 -9.12
C ALA A 538 7.25 -27.42 -8.74
N GLN A 539 6.99 -26.99 -7.49
CA GLN A 539 7.31 -25.64 -7.00
C GLN A 539 8.77 -25.48 -6.53
N VAL A 540 9.48 -26.55 -6.20
CA VAL A 540 10.85 -26.46 -5.65
C VAL A 540 11.86 -25.79 -6.63
N PRO A 541 11.85 -26.07 -7.95
CA PRO A 541 12.67 -25.30 -8.91
C PRO A 541 12.32 -23.81 -8.93
N LEU A 542 11.03 -23.46 -8.86
CA LEU A 542 10.55 -22.08 -8.87
C LEU A 542 11.02 -21.30 -7.64
N LEU A 543 11.12 -21.95 -6.47
CA LEU A 543 11.66 -21.31 -5.26
C LEU A 543 13.11 -20.85 -5.44
N ILE A 544 13.94 -21.63 -6.11
CA ILE A 544 15.34 -21.27 -6.38
C ILE A 544 15.42 -20.17 -7.44
N LEU A 545 14.65 -20.27 -8.54
CA LEU A 545 14.57 -19.22 -9.56
C LEU A 545 14.13 -17.87 -9.00
N LEU A 546 13.23 -17.84 -8.01
CA LEU A 546 12.76 -16.60 -7.37
C LEU A 546 13.70 -16.06 -6.26
N ALA A 547 14.70 -16.83 -5.84
CA ALA A 547 15.65 -16.46 -4.77
C ALA A 547 17.07 -16.15 -5.23
N GLY A 548 17.52 -16.72 -6.37
CA GLY A 548 18.86 -16.52 -6.91
C GLY A 548 19.20 -15.05 -7.16
N LYS A 549 20.47 -14.66 -6.93
CA LYS A 549 20.94 -13.29 -7.24
C LYS A 549 21.14 -13.11 -8.75
N ASN A 550 21.63 -14.13 -9.44
CA ASN A 550 21.73 -14.17 -10.90
C ASN A 550 20.38 -14.61 -11.49
N ASN A 551 19.39 -13.74 -11.33
CA ASN A 551 17.99 -14.13 -11.48
C ASN A 551 17.52 -14.16 -12.94
N LEU A 552 17.33 -15.35 -13.51
CA LEU A 552 16.84 -15.50 -14.90
C LEU A 552 15.44 -14.93 -15.10
N ILE A 553 14.52 -15.15 -14.15
CA ILE A 553 13.17 -14.56 -14.19
C ILE A 553 13.28 -13.03 -14.14
N GLY A 554 14.15 -12.49 -13.29
CA GLY A 554 14.37 -11.05 -13.15
C GLY A 554 14.97 -10.40 -14.40
N PHE A 555 15.93 -11.06 -15.04
CA PHE A 555 16.50 -10.63 -16.32
C PHE A 555 15.42 -10.55 -17.43
N VAL A 556 14.62 -11.61 -17.58
CA VAL A 556 13.57 -11.70 -18.60
C VAL A 556 12.43 -10.70 -18.33
N SER A 557 11.95 -10.61 -17.09
CA SER A 557 10.80 -9.77 -16.70
C SER A 557 11.14 -8.29 -16.41
N GLY A 558 12.42 -7.94 -16.27
CA GLY A 558 12.85 -6.61 -15.85
C GLY A 558 12.59 -6.31 -14.36
N VAL A 559 12.46 -7.34 -13.53
CA VAL A 559 12.11 -7.22 -12.11
C VAL A 559 13.29 -7.63 -11.22
N SER A 560 13.63 -6.79 -10.24
CA SER A 560 14.77 -7.05 -9.34
C SER A 560 14.55 -8.28 -8.46
N TYR A 561 15.63 -8.97 -8.07
CA TYR A 561 15.53 -10.16 -7.23
C TYR A 561 14.98 -9.83 -5.82
N GLU A 562 15.14 -8.60 -5.32
CA GLU A 562 14.49 -8.15 -4.08
C GLU A 562 12.96 -8.09 -4.22
N ARG A 563 12.46 -7.65 -5.38
CA ARG A 563 11.03 -7.64 -5.72
C ARG A 563 10.51 -9.07 -5.92
N LEU A 564 11.25 -9.95 -6.61
CA LEU A 564 10.90 -11.38 -6.80
C LEU A 564 10.93 -12.21 -5.51
N ASN A 565 11.80 -11.88 -4.55
CA ASN A 565 11.85 -12.53 -3.24
C ASN A 565 10.51 -12.40 -2.48
N VAL A 566 9.66 -11.41 -2.80
CA VAL A 566 8.27 -11.40 -2.30
C VAL A 566 7.51 -12.66 -2.72
N ILE A 567 7.63 -13.08 -3.98
CA ILE A 567 6.95 -14.25 -4.53
C ILE A 567 7.57 -15.53 -3.96
N HIS A 568 8.91 -15.65 -3.91
CA HIS A 568 9.62 -16.77 -3.27
C HIS A 568 9.04 -17.09 -1.88
N ARG A 569 8.92 -16.07 -1.01
CA ARG A 569 8.40 -16.25 0.35
C ARG A 569 6.96 -16.71 0.41
N TRP A 570 6.14 -16.48 -0.61
CA TRP A 570 4.74 -16.92 -0.65
C TRP A 570 4.56 -18.27 -1.35
N ALA A 571 5.31 -18.53 -2.43
CA ALA A 571 5.41 -19.87 -3.00
C ALA A 571 5.89 -20.89 -1.94
N ALA A 572 6.82 -20.52 -1.04
CA ALA A 572 7.23 -21.38 0.08
C ALA A 572 6.11 -21.68 1.11
N ARG A 573 5.05 -20.86 1.16
CA ARG A 573 3.84 -21.11 1.96
C ARG A 573 2.80 -21.93 1.21
N VAL A 574 2.72 -21.79 -0.12
CA VAL A 574 1.86 -22.63 -0.97
C VAL A 574 2.44 -24.04 -1.06
N LEU A 575 3.77 -24.19 -1.11
CA LEU A 575 4.46 -25.47 -0.94
C LEU A 575 4.11 -26.13 0.40
N LEU A 576 4.21 -25.40 1.52
CA LEU A 576 3.79 -25.95 2.82
C LEU A 576 2.31 -26.35 2.83
N PHE A 577 1.43 -25.52 2.27
CA PHE A 577 0.00 -25.82 2.15
C PHE A 577 -0.26 -27.12 1.38
N LEU A 578 0.40 -27.33 0.23
CA LEU A 578 0.25 -28.58 -0.53
C LEU A 578 0.84 -29.79 0.19
N VAL A 579 1.99 -29.66 0.87
CA VAL A 579 2.53 -30.78 1.66
C VAL A 579 1.63 -31.10 2.87
N THR A 580 0.94 -30.10 3.44
CA THR A 580 -0.13 -30.32 4.42
C THR A 580 -1.35 -31.03 3.79
N LEU A 581 -1.75 -30.70 2.55
CA LEU A 581 -2.83 -31.41 1.84
C LEU A 581 -2.45 -32.86 1.54
N HIS A 582 -1.27 -33.10 0.96
CA HIS A 582 -0.70 -34.42 0.70
C HIS A 582 -0.76 -35.32 1.94
N MET A 583 -0.18 -34.85 3.06
CA MET A 583 -0.18 -35.60 4.32
C MET A 583 -1.61 -35.83 4.84
N LEU A 584 -2.46 -34.79 4.82
CA LEU A 584 -3.85 -34.90 5.29
C LEU A 584 -4.67 -35.89 4.47
N PHE A 585 -4.58 -35.86 3.14
CA PHE A 585 -5.38 -36.73 2.27
C PHE A 585 -4.91 -38.18 2.35
N LEU A 586 -3.62 -38.47 2.37
CA LEU A 586 -3.14 -39.85 2.62
C LEU A 586 -3.64 -40.38 3.97
N HIS A 587 -3.54 -39.59 5.05
CA HIS A 587 -4.08 -39.98 6.35
C HIS A 587 -5.61 -40.14 6.34
N LEU A 588 -6.36 -39.37 5.55
CA LEU A 588 -7.81 -39.57 5.39
C LEU A 588 -8.12 -40.86 4.61
N SER A 589 -7.29 -41.23 3.64
CA SER A 589 -7.39 -42.49 2.88
C SER A 589 -7.24 -43.69 3.83
N TRP A 590 -6.13 -43.76 4.58
CA TRP A 590 -5.84 -44.90 5.47
C TRP A 590 -6.80 -45.00 6.66
N ASN A 591 -7.14 -43.87 7.29
CA ASN A 591 -8.02 -43.87 8.47
C ASN A 591 -9.50 -44.09 8.13
N ALA A 592 -9.91 -44.05 6.85
CA ALA A 592 -11.27 -44.44 6.44
C ALA A 592 -11.52 -45.95 6.59
N TYR A 593 -10.46 -46.77 6.65
CA TYR A 593 -10.49 -48.23 6.71
C TYR A 593 -9.65 -48.79 7.87
N GLU A 594 -9.30 -47.96 8.85
CA GLU A 594 -8.44 -48.27 10.00
C GLU A 594 -7.02 -48.80 9.66
N LEU A 595 -6.57 -48.67 8.40
CA LEU A 595 -5.28 -49.18 7.90
C LEU A 595 -4.04 -48.39 8.38
N GLY A 596 -4.22 -47.21 8.98
CA GLY A 596 -3.14 -46.33 9.40
C GLY A 596 -2.02 -47.00 10.22
N PRO A 597 -2.31 -47.83 11.24
CA PRO A 597 -1.28 -48.54 12.02
C PRO A 597 -0.52 -49.61 11.22
N LEU A 598 -1.16 -50.25 10.25
CA LEU A 598 -0.53 -51.23 9.36
C LEU A 598 0.48 -50.54 8.44
N GLU A 599 0.04 -49.46 7.79
CA GLU A 599 0.83 -48.63 6.89
C GLU A 599 2.07 -48.03 7.59
N TYR A 600 1.90 -47.47 8.81
CA TYR A 600 3.00 -47.01 9.66
C TYR A 600 4.00 -48.10 10.11
N SER A 601 3.66 -49.38 9.94
CA SER A 601 4.53 -50.52 10.28
C SER A 601 5.21 -51.16 9.07
N THR A 602 4.68 -50.92 7.87
CA THR A 602 5.13 -51.54 6.61
C THR A 602 5.91 -50.58 5.73
N ASP A 603 5.54 -49.29 5.69
CA ASP A 603 6.20 -48.31 4.85
C ASP A 603 7.39 -47.58 5.53
N SER A 604 8.49 -47.49 4.78
CA SER A 604 9.73 -46.79 5.16
C SER A 604 9.76 -45.31 4.75
N CYS A 605 8.80 -44.86 3.95
CA CYS A 605 8.66 -43.51 3.41
C CYS A 605 7.97 -42.53 4.39
N ILE A 606 7.08 -43.01 5.27
CA ILE A 606 6.40 -42.20 6.29
C ILE A 606 7.37 -41.47 7.24
N PRO A 607 8.41 -42.10 7.83
CA PRO A 607 9.37 -41.40 8.68
C PRO A 607 10.14 -40.28 7.96
N THR A 608 10.50 -40.49 6.69
CA THR A 608 11.22 -39.49 5.88
C THR A 608 10.29 -38.37 5.40
N GLY A 609 9.01 -38.67 5.17
CA GLY A 609 7.94 -37.70 4.95
C GLY A 609 7.71 -36.79 6.17
N TRP A 610 7.58 -37.37 7.37
CA TRP A 610 7.47 -36.58 8.62
C TRP A 610 8.70 -35.71 8.88
N ALA A 611 9.91 -36.22 8.64
CA ALA A 611 11.14 -35.43 8.73
C ALA A 611 11.14 -34.26 7.73
N THR A 612 10.77 -34.51 6.47
CA THR A 612 10.61 -33.48 5.42
C THR A 612 9.61 -32.41 5.83
N TYR A 613 8.44 -32.80 6.33
CA TYR A 613 7.38 -31.89 6.74
C TYR A 613 7.79 -31.05 7.97
N ALA A 614 8.45 -31.64 8.96
CA ALA A 614 8.96 -30.92 10.12
C ALA A 614 10.01 -29.85 9.73
N ILE A 615 10.92 -30.17 8.81
CA ILE A 615 11.89 -29.21 8.27
C ILE A 615 11.17 -28.07 7.53
N LEU A 616 10.19 -28.38 6.67
CA LEU A 616 9.44 -27.39 5.89
C LEU A 616 8.59 -26.45 6.76
N ILE A 617 8.00 -26.97 7.84
CA ILE A 617 7.34 -26.18 8.89
C ILE A 617 8.35 -25.25 9.57
N TRP A 618 9.51 -25.77 10.01
CA TRP A 618 10.53 -24.97 10.68
C TRP A 618 11.10 -23.88 9.77
N MET A 619 11.35 -24.16 8.49
CA MET A 619 11.76 -23.16 7.50
C MET A 619 10.70 -22.06 7.37
N ASN A 620 9.41 -22.41 7.34
CA ASN A 620 8.34 -21.41 7.28
C ASN A 620 8.24 -20.57 8.56
N ILE A 621 8.32 -21.17 9.76
CA ILE A 621 8.25 -20.47 11.05
C ILE A 621 9.46 -19.54 11.25
N SER A 622 10.68 -20.02 10.99
CA SER A 622 11.91 -19.23 11.17
C SER A 622 12.01 -18.01 10.25
N THR A 623 11.31 -18.01 9.09
CA THR A 623 11.23 -16.84 8.19
C THR A 623 10.27 -15.74 8.66
N ILE A 624 9.41 -15.97 9.64
CA ILE A 624 8.39 -15.00 10.07
C ILE A 624 9.08 -13.77 10.71
N ALA A 625 8.61 -12.57 10.36
CA ALA A 625 9.30 -11.32 10.63
C ALA A 625 9.78 -11.10 12.09
N PRO A 626 9.04 -11.44 13.16
CA PRO A 626 9.53 -11.25 14.54
C PRO A 626 10.78 -12.08 14.85
N ILE A 627 10.82 -13.34 14.40
CA ILE A 627 11.94 -14.26 14.63
C ILE A 627 13.15 -13.81 13.81
N ARG A 628 12.96 -13.59 12.50
CA ARG A 628 14.03 -13.11 11.61
C ARG A 628 14.63 -11.77 12.04
N ASN A 629 13.82 -10.86 12.56
CA ASN A 629 14.29 -9.54 12.98
C ASN A 629 15.01 -9.56 14.36
N PHE A 630 15.00 -10.68 15.09
CA PHE A 630 15.77 -10.84 16.33
C PHE A 630 17.26 -11.08 16.04
N SER A 631 17.58 -11.97 15.09
CA SER A 631 18.95 -12.17 14.60
C SER A 631 18.94 -12.56 13.12
N TYR A 632 19.35 -11.64 12.26
CA TYR A 632 19.38 -11.83 10.82
C TYR A 632 20.46 -12.83 10.39
N GLU A 633 21.65 -12.77 11.00
CA GLU A 633 22.77 -13.67 10.70
C GLU A 633 22.40 -15.13 11.03
N PHE A 634 21.80 -15.36 12.21
CA PHE A 634 21.31 -16.68 12.59
C PHE A 634 20.25 -17.18 11.60
N PHE A 635 19.27 -16.33 11.25
CA PHE A 635 18.24 -16.65 10.26
C PHE A 635 18.84 -17.11 8.92
N VAL A 636 19.85 -16.41 8.39
CA VAL A 636 20.48 -16.77 7.10
C VAL A 636 21.19 -18.12 7.20
N VAL A 637 21.99 -18.34 8.25
CA VAL A 637 22.75 -19.60 8.43
C VAL A 637 21.80 -20.79 8.57
N GLN A 638 20.83 -20.71 9.50
CA GLN A 638 19.91 -21.82 9.73
C GLN A 638 19.00 -22.12 8.52
N HIS A 639 18.63 -21.10 7.74
CA HIS A 639 17.79 -21.29 6.55
C HIS A 639 18.55 -21.99 5.41
N ILE A 640 19.86 -21.74 5.28
CA ILE A 640 20.72 -22.44 4.31
C ILE A 640 20.93 -23.90 4.73
N ILE A 641 21.20 -24.16 6.02
CA ILE A 641 21.36 -25.52 6.56
C ILE A 641 20.07 -26.33 6.38
N THR A 642 18.92 -25.76 6.75
CA THR A 642 17.62 -26.43 6.62
C THR A 642 17.14 -26.56 5.18
N PHE A 643 17.57 -25.69 4.26
CA PHE A 643 17.38 -25.90 2.82
C PHE A 643 18.11 -27.17 2.32
N PHE A 644 19.37 -27.37 2.68
CA PHE A 644 20.08 -28.60 2.32
C PHE A 644 19.45 -29.83 2.98
N GLY A 645 19.08 -29.74 4.26
CA GLY A 645 18.35 -30.80 4.96
C GLY A 645 17.02 -31.15 4.30
N PHE A 646 16.25 -30.16 3.83
CA PHE A 646 15.00 -30.36 3.09
C PHE A 646 15.24 -31.08 1.76
N ILE A 647 16.23 -30.67 0.96
CA ILE A 647 16.56 -31.34 -0.31
C ILE A 647 16.98 -32.81 -0.10
N ILE A 648 17.75 -33.09 0.94
CA ILE A 648 18.14 -34.47 1.31
C ILE A 648 16.92 -35.28 1.77
N ALA A 649 16.11 -34.72 2.66
CA ALA A 649 14.92 -35.41 3.20
C ALA A 649 13.89 -35.72 2.09
N VAL A 650 13.64 -34.80 1.16
CA VAL A 650 12.78 -35.04 -0.01
C VAL A 650 13.37 -36.13 -0.92
N MET A 651 14.69 -36.18 -1.12
CA MET A 651 15.34 -37.23 -1.93
C MET A 651 15.34 -38.61 -1.25
N MET A 652 15.22 -38.66 0.08
CA MET A 652 15.00 -39.89 0.86
C MET A 652 13.52 -40.30 0.95
N HIS A 653 12.60 -39.36 0.75
CA HIS A 653 11.15 -39.57 0.77
C HIS A 653 10.62 -39.98 -0.62
N LEU A 654 11.16 -39.43 -1.71
CA LEU A 654 10.90 -39.95 -3.05
C LEU A 654 11.58 -41.32 -3.22
N PRO A 655 10.85 -42.42 -3.52
CA PRO A 655 11.47 -43.74 -3.72
C PRO A 655 12.39 -43.74 -4.95
N SER A 656 13.28 -44.73 -5.04
CA SER A 656 14.26 -44.86 -6.15
C SER A 656 13.61 -44.98 -7.53
N THR A 657 12.42 -45.58 -7.58
CA THR A 657 11.58 -45.77 -8.77
C THR A 657 10.93 -44.48 -9.29
N ALA A 658 10.69 -43.48 -8.43
CA ALA A 658 10.01 -42.21 -8.78
C ALA A 658 10.93 -41.24 -9.55
N LEU A 659 11.49 -41.70 -10.67
CA LEU A 659 12.53 -41.00 -11.43
C LEU A 659 12.05 -39.63 -11.94
N TYR A 660 10.81 -39.55 -12.45
CA TYR A 660 10.19 -38.30 -12.91
C TYR A 660 10.05 -37.25 -11.80
N SER A 661 9.55 -37.62 -10.63
CA SER A 661 9.42 -36.73 -9.46
C SER A 661 10.77 -36.20 -9.01
N ARG A 662 11.82 -37.03 -9.06
CA ARG A 662 13.20 -36.67 -8.70
C ARG A 662 13.80 -35.61 -9.64
N VAL A 663 13.37 -35.51 -10.91
CA VAL A 663 13.81 -34.44 -11.84
C VAL A 663 13.50 -33.05 -11.27
N TYR A 664 12.33 -32.86 -10.66
CA TYR A 664 11.96 -31.60 -10.01
C TYR A 664 12.84 -31.23 -8.79
N ILE A 665 13.67 -32.15 -8.29
CA ILE A 665 14.65 -31.92 -7.22
C ILE A 665 16.08 -31.77 -7.79
N TYR A 666 16.43 -32.46 -8.88
CA TYR A 666 17.71 -32.25 -9.57
C TYR A 666 17.82 -30.84 -10.21
N ILE A 667 16.73 -30.31 -10.77
CA ILE A 667 16.70 -28.94 -11.34
C ILE A 667 17.09 -27.85 -10.30
N PRO A 668 16.47 -27.75 -9.11
CA PRO A 668 16.85 -26.75 -8.11
C PRO A 668 18.27 -26.92 -7.58
N ILE A 669 18.80 -28.15 -7.51
CA ILE A 669 20.22 -28.41 -7.20
C ILE A 669 21.12 -27.79 -8.28
N ALA A 670 20.88 -28.10 -9.55
CA ALA A 670 21.66 -27.57 -10.68
C ALA A 670 21.59 -26.03 -10.75
N LEU A 671 20.40 -25.44 -10.59
CA LEU A 671 20.21 -23.98 -10.56
C LEU A 671 20.93 -23.31 -9.38
N TYR A 672 20.91 -23.91 -8.20
CA TYR A 672 21.60 -23.40 -7.02
C TYR A 672 23.13 -23.45 -7.19
N LEU A 673 23.65 -24.57 -7.72
CA LEU A 673 25.07 -24.70 -8.05
C LEU A 673 25.49 -23.70 -9.14
N LEU A 674 24.65 -23.46 -10.15
CA LEU A 674 24.92 -22.48 -11.21
C LEU A 674 24.99 -21.03 -10.69
N ASP A 675 24.02 -20.57 -9.87
CA ASP A 675 24.12 -19.25 -9.21
C ASP A 675 25.38 -19.17 -8.34
N ARG A 676 25.72 -20.25 -7.62
CA ARG A 676 26.91 -20.32 -6.77
C ARG A 676 28.20 -20.20 -7.58
N ILE A 677 28.33 -20.94 -8.68
CA ILE A 677 29.50 -20.90 -9.56
C ILE A 677 29.65 -19.52 -10.19
N ILE A 678 28.59 -18.97 -10.79
CA ILE A 678 28.60 -17.64 -11.42
C ILE A 678 28.97 -16.56 -10.39
N ARG A 679 28.40 -16.62 -9.18
CA ARG A 679 28.69 -15.63 -8.13
C ARG A 679 30.10 -15.78 -7.56
N SER A 680 30.58 -17.01 -7.33
CA SER A 680 31.96 -17.26 -6.90
C SER A 680 32.98 -16.83 -7.95
N ALA A 681 32.71 -17.07 -9.24
CA ALA A 681 33.58 -16.63 -10.34
C ALA A 681 33.63 -15.10 -10.45
N ARG A 682 32.48 -14.40 -10.39
CA ARG A 682 32.43 -12.93 -10.35
C ARG A 682 33.15 -12.37 -9.12
N TYR A 683 32.93 -12.97 -7.96
CA TYR A 683 33.59 -12.56 -6.72
C TYR A 683 35.11 -12.79 -6.78
N ALA A 684 35.58 -13.90 -7.34
CA ALA A 684 37.01 -14.11 -7.57
C ALA A 684 37.57 -13.04 -8.51
N TRP A 685 36.97 -12.85 -9.69
CA TRP A 685 37.39 -11.89 -10.71
C TRP A 685 37.51 -10.45 -10.20
N ASN A 686 36.49 -9.98 -9.48
CA ASN A 686 36.46 -8.65 -8.85
C ASN A 686 37.57 -8.42 -7.83
N ASN A 687 38.11 -9.50 -7.24
CA ASN A 687 38.99 -9.46 -6.07
C ASN A 687 40.35 -10.16 -6.29
N VAL A 688 40.71 -10.53 -7.54
CA VAL A 688 42.07 -10.94 -7.92
C VAL A 688 43.09 -9.83 -7.58
N ARG A 689 42.66 -8.58 -7.76
CA ARG A 689 43.37 -7.37 -7.31
C ARG A 689 42.41 -6.59 -6.41
N PRO A 690 42.28 -6.97 -5.13
CA PRO A 690 41.23 -6.48 -4.26
C PRO A 690 41.39 -4.99 -3.97
N GLY A 691 40.28 -4.26 -3.93
CA GLY A 691 40.30 -2.81 -3.81
C GLY A 691 40.73 -2.32 -2.44
N ARG A 692 41.31 -1.11 -2.39
CA ARG A 692 41.59 -0.42 -1.11
C ARG A 692 40.49 0.61 -0.83
N ALA A 693 39.96 0.57 0.38
CA ALA A 693 38.92 1.46 0.88
C ALA A 693 39.50 2.54 1.79
N THR A 694 39.36 3.81 1.42
CA THR A 694 39.60 4.94 2.34
C THR A 694 38.28 5.37 2.99
N LEU A 695 38.36 5.81 4.25
CA LEU A 695 37.21 6.13 5.09
C LEU A 695 37.23 7.61 5.50
N MET A 696 36.20 8.35 5.13
CA MET A 696 36.01 9.74 5.56
C MET A 696 34.79 9.83 6.48
N ALA A 697 34.98 10.30 7.71
CA ALA A 697 33.86 10.60 8.60
C ALA A 697 33.09 11.83 8.08
N CYS A 698 31.76 11.75 8.10
CA CYS A 698 30.87 12.82 7.68
C CYS A 698 29.84 13.12 8.76
N GLU A 699 29.38 14.37 8.81
CA GLU A 699 28.39 14.80 9.79
C GLU A 699 27.08 14.00 9.74
N GLY A 700 26.39 13.93 10.88
CA GLY A 700 25.15 13.17 11.03
C GLY A 700 25.33 11.68 11.30
N GLY A 701 26.54 11.21 11.61
CA GLY A 701 26.82 9.80 11.88
C GLY A 701 26.87 8.97 10.60
N VAL A 702 27.66 9.44 9.63
CA VAL A 702 27.78 8.88 8.27
C VAL A 702 29.26 8.73 7.93
N THR A 703 29.59 7.78 7.05
CA THR A 703 30.94 7.61 6.52
C THR A 703 30.87 7.51 5.00
N LYS A 704 31.62 8.39 4.31
CA LYS A 704 31.87 8.30 2.87
C LYS A 704 33.06 7.35 2.69
N ILE A 705 32.85 6.28 1.93
CA ILE A 705 33.85 5.24 1.64
C ILE A 705 34.19 5.36 0.16
N ARG A 706 35.47 5.50 -0.17
CA ARG A 706 35.96 5.48 -1.55
C ARG A 706 36.76 4.20 -1.74
N VAL A 707 36.38 3.36 -2.70
CA VAL A 707 37.07 2.11 -3.01
C VAL A 707 37.65 2.17 -4.43
N GLN A 708 38.98 2.06 -4.49
CA GLN A 708 39.70 1.98 -5.75
C GLN A 708 39.79 0.51 -6.18
N ASN A 709 39.09 0.12 -7.25
CA ASN A 709 39.14 -1.26 -7.79
C ASN A 709 39.19 -1.24 -9.33
N LYS A 710 40.35 -1.61 -9.88
CA LYS A 710 40.60 -1.62 -11.34
C LYS A 710 39.84 -2.73 -12.09
N SER A 711 39.33 -3.76 -11.40
CA SER A 711 38.52 -4.84 -12.01
C SER A 711 37.07 -4.41 -12.29
N ILE A 712 36.56 -3.36 -11.64
CA ILE A 712 35.17 -2.91 -11.76
C ILE A 712 35.16 -1.52 -12.41
N ASN A 713 35.18 -1.48 -13.74
CA ASN A 713 35.26 -0.24 -14.54
C ASN A 713 33.92 0.19 -15.16
N LYS A 714 32.85 -0.59 -15.00
CA LYS A 714 31.51 -0.31 -15.57
C LYS A 714 30.40 -0.78 -14.61
N TRP A 715 29.43 0.09 -14.35
CA TRP A 715 28.20 -0.20 -13.62
C TRP A 715 27.10 0.79 -14.05
N ALA A 716 25.82 0.44 -13.85
CA ALA A 716 24.70 1.33 -14.10
C ALA A 716 24.43 2.24 -12.88
N PRO A 717 23.90 3.46 -13.05
CA PRO A 717 23.49 4.29 -11.91
C PRO A 717 22.44 3.55 -11.04
N GLY A 718 22.50 3.76 -9.73
CA GLY A 718 21.62 3.08 -8.77
C GLY A 718 21.97 1.60 -8.48
N SER A 719 23.00 1.04 -9.13
CA SER A 719 23.50 -0.32 -8.82
C SER A 719 24.07 -0.40 -7.40
N HIS A 720 24.08 -1.61 -6.82
CA HIS A 720 24.70 -1.87 -5.51
C HIS A 720 25.71 -3.01 -5.56
N VAL A 721 26.56 -3.07 -4.54
CA VAL A 721 27.44 -4.21 -4.26
C VAL A 721 27.15 -4.77 -2.87
N PHE A 722 27.61 -5.98 -2.60
CA PHE A 722 27.82 -6.46 -1.23
C PHE A 722 29.30 -6.23 -0.90
N LEU A 723 29.54 -5.24 -0.05
CA LEU A 723 30.86 -4.77 0.38
C LEU A 723 31.29 -5.50 1.66
N SER A 724 32.46 -6.12 1.63
CA SER A 724 33.14 -6.66 2.81
C SER A 724 34.43 -5.87 3.07
N ILE A 725 34.68 -5.54 4.33
CA ILE A 725 35.95 -4.96 4.80
C ILE A 725 36.38 -5.83 6.00
N PRO A 726 37.26 -6.83 5.81
CA PRO A 726 37.52 -7.86 6.82
C PRO A 726 37.94 -7.33 8.19
N LYS A 727 38.64 -6.18 8.24
CA LYS A 727 39.01 -5.47 9.48
C LYS A 727 37.81 -5.12 10.38
N PHE A 728 36.61 -5.02 9.82
CA PHE A 728 35.36 -4.73 10.54
C PHE A 728 34.36 -5.90 10.49
N GLY A 729 34.78 -7.10 10.11
CA GLY A 729 33.95 -8.31 10.06
C GLY A 729 34.43 -9.31 9.02
N ILE A 730 35.18 -10.32 9.45
CA ILE A 730 35.61 -11.44 8.58
C ILE A 730 34.36 -12.20 8.10
N GLY A 731 34.28 -12.47 6.80
CA GLY A 731 33.13 -13.17 6.18
C GLY A 731 31.83 -12.36 6.11
N GLN A 732 31.76 -11.16 6.71
CA GLN A 732 30.57 -10.31 6.69
C GLN A 732 30.58 -9.41 5.43
N SER A 733 29.48 -9.38 4.69
CA SER A 733 29.36 -8.59 3.46
C SER A 733 27.99 -7.93 3.36
N HIS A 734 27.97 -6.62 3.18
CA HIS A 734 26.79 -5.78 3.41
C HIS A 734 26.38 -5.01 2.14
N PRO A 735 25.08 -4.93 1.82
CA PRO A 735 24.61 -4.21 0.63
C PRO A 735 24.89 -2.71 0.74
N ALA A 736 25.49 -2.14 -0.31
CA ALA A 736 25.84 -0.73 -0.42
C ALA A 736 25.59 -0.24 -1.86
N THR A 737 24.70 0.73 -2.03
CA THR A 737 24.44 1.41 -3.31
C THR A 737 25.64 2.27 -3.71
N ILE A 738 26.10 2.14 -4.96
CA ILE A 738 27.19 2.93 -5.50
C ILE A 738 26.65 4.33 -5.80
N ALA A 739 27.16 5.34 -5.09
CA ALA A 739 26.76 6.74 -5.26
C ALA A 739 27.50 7.45 -6.42
N SER A 740 28.60 6.87 -6.89
CA SER A 740 29.34 7.32 -8.07
C SER A 740 28.84 6.67 -9.37
N THR A 741 29.18 7.28 -10.50
CA THR A 741 29.10 6.71 -11.86
C THR A 741 30.51 6.39 -12.38
N PRO A 742 30.68 5.54 -13.42
CA PRO A 742 32.00 5.22 -13.97
C PRO A 742 32.81 6.43 -14.47
N ASN A 743 32.15 7.52 -14.85
CA ASN A 743 32.78 8.75 -15.35
C ASN A 743 33.12 9.75 -14.22
N SER A 744 32.59 9.52 -13.00
CA SER A 744 32.81 10.37 -11.83
C SER A 744 33.95 9.82 -10.95
N HIS A 745 34.54 10.68 -10.10
CA HIS A 745 35.56 10.31 -9.10
C HIS A 745 36.77 9.51 -9.63
N GLY A 746 37.07 9.59 -10.93
CA GLY A 746 38.15 8.83 -11.58
C GLY A 746 37.85 7.34 -11.79
N GLY A 747 36.57 6.94 -11.78
CA GLY A 747 36.15 5.54 -11.87
C GLY A 747 36.14 4.79 -10.53
N ASP A 748 36.31 5.50 -9.41
CA ASP A 748 36.26 4.89 -8.07
C ASP A 748 34.81 4.65 -7.59
N LEU A 749 34.63 3.57 -6.81
CA LEU A 749 33.35 3.20 -6.22
C LEU A 749 33.15 3.98 -4.91
N VAL A 750 32.18 4.89 -4.89
CA VAL A 750 31.86 5.72 -3.72
C VAL A 750 30.59 5.22 -3.04
N PHE A 751 30.64 5.06 -1.72
CA PHE A 751 29.51 4.64 -0.88
C PHE A 751 29.29 5.65 0.26
N ILE A 752 28.05 5.88 0.66
CA ILE A 752 27.70 6.76 1.79
C ILE A 752 26.90 5.92 2.80
N LEU A 753 27.57 5.40 3.83
CA LEU A 753 26.96 4.48 4.80
C LEU A 753 26.62 5.18 6.11
N LYS A 754 25.42 4.90 6.64
CA LYS A 754 24.99 5.40 7.95
C LYS A 754 25.41 4.49 9.10
N GLY A 755 25.93 5.08 10.18
CA GLY A 755 26.26 4.37 11.41
C GLY A 755 25.01 3.74 12.07
N HIS A 756 25.01 2.41 12.13
CA HIS A 756 24.01 1.56 12.80
C HIS A 756 24.73 0.41 13.51
N LYS A 757 24.02 -0.41 14.31
CA LYS A 757 24.61 -1.52 15.05
C LYS A 757 25.38 -2.48 14.13
N GLY A 758 26.52 -3.01 14.63
CA GLY A 758 27.35 -3.96 13.89
C GLY A 758 28.35 -3.26 12.95
N PHE A 759 28.47 -3.76 11.72
CA PHE A 759 29.50 -3.36 10.75
C PHE A 759 29.60 -1.84 10.54
N THR A 760 28.50 -1.13 10.25
CA THR A 760 28.60 0.30 9.92
C THR A 760 28.95 1.18 11.13
N SER A 761 28.67 0.75 12.37
CA SER A 761 29.19 1.41 13.57
C SER A 761 30.70 1.18 13.73
N ARG A 762 31.23 -0.02 13.43
CA ARG A 762 32.67 -0.28 13.47
C ARG A 762 33.43 0.53 12.41
N VAL A 763 32.89 0.59 11.19
CA VAL A 763 33.38 1.45 10.11
C VAL A 763 33.38 2.93 10.51
N HIS A 764 32.26 3.42 11.06
CA HIS A 764 32.12 4.83 11.44
C HIS A 764 33.02 5.24 12.61
N LEU A 765 33.18 4.38 13.61
CA LEU A 765 34.13 4.59 14.71
C LEU A 765 35.57 4.66 14.19
N SER A 766 35.96 3.75 13.29
CA SER A 766 37.29 3.77 12.67
C SER A 766 37.52 5.04 11.85
N ALA A 767 36.54 5.45 11.03
CA ALA A 767 36.62 6.68 10.25
C ALA A 767 36.76 7.93 11.14
N THR A 768 36.05 7.96 12.27
CA THR A 768 36.11 9.07 13.24
C THR A 768 37.47 9.13 13.92
N ASN A 769 38.00 7.99 14.36
CA ASN A 769 39.32 7.91 15.00
C ASN A 769 40.44 8.30 14.02
N SER A 770 40.39 7.84 12.77
CA SER A 770 41.32 8.27 11.72
C SER A 770 41.20 9.77 11.44
N SER A 771 39.99 10.33 11.42
CA SER A 771 39.79 11.78 11.20
C SER A 771 40.28 12.63 12.36
N ALA A 772 40.15 12.15 13.60
CA ALA A 772 40.66 12.84 14.79
C ALA A 772 42.20 12.91 14.79
N SER A 773 42.87 11.91 14.22
CA SER A 773 44.33 11.89 14.02
C SER A 773 44.82 12.85 12.90
N LEU A 774 43.92 13.55 12.21
CA LEU A 774 44.23 14.56 11.19
C LEU A 774 44.01 16.01 11.67
N LEU A 775 43.59 16.19 12.93
CA LEU A 775 43.63 17.50 13.58
C LEU A 775 45.09 17.81 13.95
N PRO A 776 45.66 18.95 13.54
CA PRO A 776 47.02 19.30 13.91
C PRO A 776 47.08 19.66 15.41
N THR A 777 47.48 18.70 16.23
CA THR A 777 48.12 19.01 17.51
C THR A 777 49.32 19.90 17.21
N LYS A 778 49.42 21.05 17.89
CA LYS A 778 50.57 21.94 17.73
C LYS A 778 51.86 21.20 18.07
N GLU A 779 52.91 21.58 17.33
CA GLU A 779 54.33 21.25 17.52
C GLU A 779 54.81 19.88 17.00
N SER A 780 55.96 19.93 16.30
CA SER A 780 56.83 18.86 15.77
C SER A 780 56.46 18.10 14.47
N SER A 781 57.17 18.47 13.39
CA SER A 781 57.47 17.73 12.14
C SER A 781 56.35 17.46 11.11
N PRO A 782 56.62 17.65 9.79
CA PRO A 782 55.70 17.30 8.71
C PRO A 782 55.84 15.80 8.33
N GLN A 783 55.28 14.91 9.14
CA GLN A 783 55.09 13.50 8.74
C GLN A 783 54.01 13.40 7.64
N PRO A 784 54.15 12.51 6.64
CA PRO A 784 53.17 12.38 5.57
C PRO A 784 51.82 11.87 6.09
N VAL A 785 50.73 12.41 5.56
CA VAL A 785 49.36 12.05 5.95
C VAL A 785 49.06 10.60 5.56
N VAL A 786 49.09 9.70 6.54
CA VAL A 786 48.78 8.28 6.33
C VAL A 786 47.27 8.08 6.22
N GLU A 787 46.74 8.16 4.99
CA GLU A 787 45.39 7.66 4.70
C GLU A 787 45.33 6.15 4.98
N VAL A 788 44.77 5.77 6.14
CA VAL A 788 44.62 4.38 6.57
C VAL A 788 43.62 3.65 5.65
N SER A 789 44.14 3.09 4.57
CA SER A 789 43.35 2.41 3.54
C SER A 789 43.24 0.90 3.82
N HIS A 790 42.01 0.43 4.00
CA HIS A 790 41.72 -0.96 4.37
C HIS A 790 41.51 -1.85 3.14
N LEU A 791 41.81 -3.15 3.28
CA LEU A 791 41.42 -4.16 2.28
C LEU A 791 39.89 -4.22 2.17
N SER A 792 39.38 -4.20 0.94
CA SER A 792 37.94 -4.33 0.64
C SER A 792 37.69 -5.37 -0.45
N LEU A 793 36.62 -6.14 -0.26
CA LEU A 793 36.22 -7.23 -1.14
C LEU A 793 34.78 -7.00 -1.62
N ILE A 794 34.52 -7.22 -2.91
CA ILE A 794 33.29 -6.78 -3.58
C ILE A 794 32.59 -7.94 -4.31
N ASP A 795 31.36 -8.24 -3.91
CA ASP A 795 30.39 -9.06 -4.64
C ASP A 795 29.40 -8.14 -5.38
N GLY A 796 29.44 -8.10 -6.71
CA GLY A 796 28.64 -7.19 -7.55
C GLY A 796 29.39 -6.77 -8.84
N PRO A 797 29.07 -5.62 -9.44
CA PRO A 797 27.86 -4.82 -9.20
C PRO A 797 26.59 -5.61 -9.54
N TYR A 798 25.54 -5.37 -8.76
CA TYR A 798 24.18 -5.82 -9.04
C TYR A 798 23.40 -4.64 -9.64
N GLY A 799 22.97 -4.81 -10.90
CA GLY A 799 22.27 -3.77 -11.64
C GLY A 799 20.91 -3.44 -11.04
N SER A 800 20.56 -2.16 -11.06
CA SER A 800 19.23 -1.67 -10.71
C SER A 800 18.19 -2.06 -11.77
N SER A 801 16.91 -2.14 -11.37
CA SER A 801 15.79 -2.48 -12.26
C SER A 801 14.84 -1.30 -12.50
N HIS A 802 15.33 -0.06 -12.45
CA HIS A 802 14.58 1.10 -12.92
C HIS A 802 14.71 1.25 -14.45
N PRO A 803 13.76 1.93 -15.10
CA PRO A 803 13.99 2.46 -16.44
C PRO A 803 15.20 3.42 -16.48
N ASP A 804 15.71 3.68 -17.68
CA ASP A 804 16.63 4.80 -17.90
C ASP A 804 15.87 6.13 -17.73
N PHE A 805 16.25 6.92 -16.72
CA PHE A 805 15.61 8.20 -16.42
C PHE A 805 15.89 9.28 -17.49
N ALA A 806 16.94 9.14 -18.31
CA ALA A 806 17.19 10.07 -19.41
C ALA A 806 16.10 10.04 -20.50
N ALA A 807 15.32 8.95 -20.57
CA ALA A 807 14.35 8.69 -21.62
C ALA A 807 12.91 9.20 -21.33
N PHE A 808 12.74 10.05 -20.32
CA PHE A 808 11.49 10.76 -19.98
C PHE A 808 11.57 12.23 -20.43
N ASP A 809 10.44 12.96 -20.43
CA ASP A 809 10.42 14.40 -20.74
C ASP A 809 10.89 15.25 -19.56
N SER A 810 10.35 14.91 -18.39
CA SER A 810 10.58 15.58 -17.11
C SER A 810 10.91 14.52 -16.05
N VAL A 811 11.85 14.82 -15.14
CA VAL A 811 12.31 13.85 -14.12
C VAL A 811 12.25 14.46 -12.72
N ILE A 812 11.74 13.70 -11.75
CA ILE A 812 11.72 14.07 -10.32
C ILE A 812 12.58 13.06 -9.56
N LEU A 813 13.61 13.53 -8.84
CA LEU A 813 14.51 12.72 -8.03
C LEU A 813 14.34 13.08 -6.55
N LEU A 814 13.45 12.37 -5.86
CA LEU A 814 13.11 12.62 -4.46
C LEU A 814 13.89 11.68 -3.53
N SER A 815 14.71 12.25 -2.65
CA SER A 815 15.56 11.48 -1.74
C SER A 815 15.43 11.92 -0.28
N GLY A 816 15.56 10.96 0.65
CA GLY A 816 15.53 11.23 2.10
C GLY A 816 16.77 10.72 2.82
N SER A 817 17.52 11.63 3.46
CA SER A 817 18.81 11.33 4.12
C SER A 817 19.75 10.56 3.18
N THR A 818 20.28 9.40 3.59
CA THR A 818 21.19 8.58 2.77
C THR A 818 20.54 7.93 1.55
N GLY A 819 19.22 8.04 1.34
CA GLY A 819 18.58 7.62 0.08
C GLY A 819 19.08 8.39 -1.15
N VAL A 820 19.83 9.48 -0.94
CA VAL A 820 20.51 10.22 -2.01
C VAL A 820 21.60 9.42 -2.74
N THR A 821 22.09 8.31 -2.16
CA THR A 821 22.99 7.36 -2.86
C THR A 821 22.34 6.70 -4.07
N PHE A 822 21.00 6.71 -4.15
CA PHE A 822 20.26 6.22 -5.31
C PHE A 822 20.05 7.33 -6.36
N THR A 823 19.64 8.53 -5.94
CA THR A 823 19.29 9.63 -6.86
C THR A 823 20.50 10.36 -7.44
N LEU A 824 21.58 10.52 -6.67
CA LEU A 824 22.80 11.20 -7.13
C LEU A 824 23.45 10.54 -8.37
N PRO A 825 23.71 9.22 -8.41
CA PRO A 825 24.34 8.61 -9.58
C PRO A 825 23.44 8.70 -10.83
N ILE A 826 22.11 8.77 -10.67
CA ILE A 826 21.18 9.00 -11.78
C ILE A 826 21.35 10.43 -12.33
N LEU A 827 21.40 11.44 -11.44
CA LEU A 827 21.64 12.83 -11.84
C LEU A 827 22.99 12.99 -12.56
N LEU A 828 24.06 12.45 -11.99
CA LEU A 828 25.42 12.48 -12.56
C LEU A 828 25.49 11.78 -13.93
N ASP A 829 24.84 10.62 -14.07
CA ASP A 829 24.83 9.86 -15.32
C ASP A 829 24.05 10.59 -16.44
N ILE A 830 22.94 11.25 -16.11
CA ILE A 830 22.23 12.12 -17.06
C ILE A 830 23.11 13.32 -17.44
N ALA A 831 23.74 13.98 -16.46
CA ALA A 831 24.60 15.15 -16.69
C ALA A 831 25.81 14.85 -17.60
N HIS A 832 26.47 13.70 -17.42
CA HIS A 832 27.54 13.25 -18.30
C HIS A 832 27.02 12.86 -19.70
N ARG A 833 25.91 12.11 -19.80
CA ARG A 833 25.38 11.69 -21.10
C ARG A 833 24.87 12.86 -21.95
N ALA A 834 24.37 13.92 -21.30
CA ALA A 834 23.93 15.15 -21.96
C ALA A 834 25.05 15.91 -22.71
N GLN A 835 26.33 15.69 -22.37
CA GLN A 835 27.45 16.32 -23.08
C GLN A 835 27.71 15.71 -24.47
N GLY A 836 27.31 14.45 -24.69
CA GLY A 836 27.62 13.71 -25.92
C GLY A 836 26.44 13.51 -26.87
N VAL A 837 25.22 13.39 -26.35
CA VAL A 837 24.01 13.14 -27.15
C VAL A 837 22.83 13.90 -26.57
N ARG A 838 22.02 14.53 -27.43
CA ARG A 838 20.77 15.17 -27.03
C ARG A 838 19.81 14.16 -26.40
N LEU A 839 19.43 14.40 -25.15
CA LEU A 839 18.54 13.54 -24.39
C LEU A 839 17.05 13.92 -24.59
N PRO A 840 16.10 12.98 -24.38
CA PRO A 840 14.67 13.29 -24.26
C PRO A 840 14.32 14.19 -23.06
N VAL A 841 15.08 14.08 -21.96
CA VAL A 841 14.83 14.87 -20.74
C VAL A 841 15.20 16.34 -20.93
N LYS A 842 14.25 17.22 -20.60
CA LYS A 842 14.40 18.68 -20.65
C LYS A 842 14.56 19.32 -19.28
N ARG A 843 13.92 18.73 -18.25
CA ARG A 843 13.79 19.32 -16.91
C ARG A 843 13.93 18.26 -15.83
N ILE A 844 14.69 18.58 -14.78
CA ILE A 844 14.97 17.70 -13.65
C ILE A 844 14.72 18.48 -12.35
N SER A 845 13.83 17.98 -11.49
CA SER A 845 13.67 18.49 -10.12
C SER A 845 14.32 17.51 -9.14
N PHE A 846 15.43 17.92 -8.53
CA PHE A 846 16.18 17.15 -7.53
C PHE A 846 15.79 17.62 -6.13
N VAL A 847 15.05 16.79 -5.41
CA VAL A 847 14.49 17.13 -4.09
C VAL A 847 15.14 16.28 -3.02
N TRP A 848 15.86 16.89 -2.09
CA TRP A 848 16.55 16.18 -1.01
C TRP A 848 16.10 16.63 0.37
N ILE A 849 15.59 15.67 1.16
CA ILE A 849 15.09 15.90 2.51
C ILE A 849 16.15 15.48 3.52
N ILE A 850 16.71 16.46 4.23
CA ILE A 850 17.77 16.29 5.24
C ILE A 850 17.34 16.79 6.61
N LYS A 851 18.02 16.35 7.67
CA LYS A 851 17.73 16.82 9.03
C LYS A 851 18.44 18.12 9.37
N ASN A 852 19.68 18.26 8.95
CA ASN A 852 20.57 19.39 9.26
C ASN A 852 21.27 19.83 7.96
N THR A 853 21.47 21.14 7.79
CA THR A 853 22.15 21.75 6.64
C THR A 853 23.57 21.23 6.42
N SER A 854 24.29 20.77 7.45
CA SER A 854 25.66 20.27 7.30
C SER A 854 25.77 19.03 6.40
N TRP A 855 24.68 18.26 6.25
CA TRP A 855 24.65 17.06 5.42
C TRP A 855 24.87 17.36 3.92
N ILE A 856 24.66 18.60 3.47
CA ILE A 856 24.92 19.03 2.08
C ILE A 856 26.38 18.73 1.67
N SER A 857 27.32 18.86 2.62
CA SER A 857 28.75 18.60 2.42
C SER A 857 29.09 17.19 1.91
N TRP A 858 28.17 16.22 2.04
CA TRP A 858 28.39 14.86 1.54
C TRP A 858 28.51 14.80 0.01
N ILE A 859 27.85 15.71 -0.71
CA ILE A 859 27.62 15.64 -2.17
C ILE A 859 27.64 17.00 -2.90
N SER A 860 28.05 18.09 -2.24
CA SER A 860 27.90 19.45 -2.81
C SER A 860 28.63 19.63 -4.14
N LYS A 861 29.90 19.20 -4.21
CA LYS A 861 30.73 19.27 -5.42
C LYS A 861 30.13 18.48 -6.58
N GLU A 862 29.50 17.35 -6.26
CA GLU A 862 28.81 16.48 -7.20
C GLU A 862 27.50 17.13 -7.73
N LEU A 863 26.81 17.94 -6.91
CA LEU A 863 25.64 18.73 -7.34
C LEU A 863 26.04 19.94 -8.20
N ASP A 864 27.04 20.73 -7.77
CA ASP A 864 27.54 21.88 -8.52
C ASP A 864 28.03 21.47 -9.92
N SER A 865 28.80 20.37 -10.00
CA SER A 865 29.28 19.82 -11.28
C SER A 865 28.13 19.32 -12.17
N ALA A 866 27.10 18.68 -11.59
CA ALA A 866 25.92 18.26 -12.35
C ALA A 866 25.13 19.46 -12.88
N TYR A 867 24.97 20.53 -12.09
CA TYR A 867 24.30 21.76 -12.48
C TYR A 867 25.00 22.43 -13.67
N GLU A 868 26.33 22.62 -13.60
CA GLU A 868 27.10 23.18 -14.71
C GLU A 868 26.93 22.38 -16.02
N LEU A 869 27.04 21.05 -15.94
CA LEU A 869 26.96 20.16 -17.11
C LEU A 869 25.55 20.19 -17.74
N LEU A 870 24.50 20.15 -16.93
CA LEU A 870 23.11 20.18 -17.40
C LEU A 870 22.73 21.55 -17.98
N HIS A 871 23.17 22.64 -17.35
CA HIS A 871 23.00 24.00 -17.87
C HIS A 871 23.70 24.17 -19.24
N LYS A 872 24.95 23.68 -19.39
CA LYS A 872 25.68 23.68 -20.67
C LYS A 872 24.97 22.86 -21.77
N ALA A 873 24.22 21.83 -21.39
CA ALA A 873 23.42 21.02 -22.31
C ALA A 873 21.99 21.57 -22.57
N GLY A 874 21.59 22.69 -21.97
CA GLY A 874 20.25 23.26 -22.11
C GLY A 874 19.15 22.45 -21.40
N ILE A 875 19.50 21.73 -20.32
CA ILE A 875 18.57 20.97 -19.49
C ILE A 875 18.37 21.72 -18.16
N GLU A 876 17.12 22.03 -17.83
CA GLU A 876 16.75 22.74 -16.60
C GLU A 876 16.95 21.84 -15.37
N LEU A 877 17.70 22.30 -14.37
CA LEU A 877 17.89 21.60 -13.09
C LEU A 877 17.44 22.48 -11.92
N ASP A 878 16.36 22.08 -11.27
CA ASP A 878 15.82 22.68 -10.05
C ASP A 878 16.23 21.84 -8.83
N ILE A 879 17.09 22.38 -7.96
CA ILE A 879 17.55 21.71 -6.74
C ILE A 879 16.82 22.30 -5.53
N ARG A 880 15.97 21.49 -4.87
CA ARG A 880 15.23 21.87 -3.65
C ARG A 880 15.70 21.04 -2.46
N VAL A 881 16.31 21.69 -1.47
CA VAL A 881 16.77 21.03 -0.24
C VAL A 881 15.84 21.39 0.92
N HIS A 882 15.18 20.37 1.48
CA HIS A 882 14.24 20.52 2.59
C HIS A 882 14.88 20.11 3.92
N VAL A 883 14.95 21.06 4.86
CA VAL A 883 15.63 20.89 6.14
C VAL A 883 14.62 20.74 7.28
N THR A 884 14.58 19.56 7.91
CA THR A 884 13.47 19.18 8.81
C THR A 884 13.74 19.26 10.31
N CYS A 885 15.00 19.40 10.75
CA CYS A 885 15.38 19.29 12.18
C CYS A 885 16.58 20.21 12.55
N ASP A 886 16.70 21.37 11.90
CA ASP A 886 17.81 22.32 12.07
C ASP A 886 17.28 23.60 12.72
N GLU A 887 17.54 23.79 14.01
CA GLU A 887 16.94 24.90 14.76
C GLU A 887 17.50 26.27 14.33
N ALA A 888 18.77 26.36 13.90
CA ALA A 888 19.33 27.59 13.36
C ALA A 888 18.65 27.98 12.03
N PHE A 889 18.46 27.00 11.13
CA PHE A 889 17.78 27.25 9.86
C PHE A 889 16.26 27.49 10.01
N THR A 890 15.62 26.93 11.04
CA THR A 890 14.14 26.98 11.20
C THR A 890 13.63 28.09 12.11
N ASN A 891 14.39 28.52 13.13
CA ASN A 891 14.05 29.72 13.89
C ASN A 891 14.21 30.98 13.03
N GLY A 892 15.14 30.93 12.08
CA GLY A 892 15.45 32.05 11.21
C GLY A 892 16.13 33.14 12.01
N ASP A 893 17.41 32.94 12.30
CA ASP A 893 18.28 34.04 12.70
C ASP A 893 18.08 35.17 11.66
N GLU A 894 17.57 36.31 12.14
CA GLU A 894 17.77 37.57 11.44
C GLU A 894 19.29 37.76 11.42
N ASP A 895 19.87 38.08 10.26
CA ASP A 895 21.28 38.42 10.20
C ASP A 895 21.46 39.69 11.06
N GLU A 896 21.88 39.52 12.32
CA GLU A 896 22.41 40.61 13.14
C GLU A 896 23.58 41.18 12.35
N ILE A 897 23.32 42.27 11.64
CA ILE A 897 24.34 43.16 11.13
C ILE A 897 25.11 43.59 12.36
N LYS A 898 26.24 42.92 12.60
CA LYS A 898 27.22 43.37 13.59
C LYS A 898 27.68 44.73 13.14
N ASP A 899 27.07 45.75 13.73
CA ASP A 899 27.49 47.13 13.60
C ASP A 899 29.00 47.17 13.85
N CYS A 900 29.75 47.79 12.94
CA CYS A 900 31.19 47.80 13.11
C CYS A 900 31.50 48.56 14.40
N GLY A 901 32.47 48.08 15.17
CA GLY A 901 33.12 48.91 16.19
C GLY A 901 34.05 49.95 15.55
N CYS A 902 33.62 50.58 14.46
CA CYS A 902 34.43 51.49 13.65
C CYS A 902 33.86 52.92 13.73
N GLU A 903 34.61 53.78 14.39
CA GLU A 903 34.24 55.15 14.74
C GLU A 903 34.51 56.09 13.55
N CYS A 904 33.75 55.90 12.47
CA CYS A 904 33.83 56.68 11.24
C CYS A 904 32.65 57.64 11.11
N ASP A 905 32.95 58.91 10.79
CA ASP A 905 31.95 59.96 10.65
C ASP A 905 31.07 59.71 9.42
N LYS A 906 29.75 59.60 9.65
CA LYS A 906 28.75 59.27 8.63
C LYS A 906 28.37 60.47 7.76
N SER A 907 29.00 61.64 7.95
CA SER A 907 28.79 62.85 7.14
C SER A 907 29.61 62.91 5.84
N VAL A 908 30.67 62.10 5.70
CA VAL A 908 31.65 62.24 4.59
C VAL A 908 31.45 61.19 3.47
N GLY A 909 30.62 60.16 3.68
CA GLY A 909 30.30 59.16 2.66
C GLY A 909 30.17 57.72 3.18
N PRO A 910 29.96 56.72 2.30
CA PRO A 910 29.85 55.32 2.71
C PRO A 910 31.20 54.74 3.13
N CYS A 911 31.24 54.15 4.33
CA CYS A 911 32.36 53.35 4.84
C CYS A 911 32.67 52.18 3.87
N CYS A 912 33.95 51.86 3.65
CA CYS A 912 34.46 50.70 2.89
C CYS A 912 34.17 49.33 3.56
N CYS A 913 33.03 49.24 4.23
CA CYS A 913 32.69 48.34 5.34
C CYS A 913 31.31 47.69 5.11
N VAL A 914 30.54 48.25 4.17
CA VAL A 914 29.24 47.74 3.71
C VAL A 914 29.45 46.99 2.40
N ASN A 915 29.20 45.69 2.38
CA ASN A 915 29.07 44.95 1.13
C ASN A 915 27.78 45.41 0.42
N ILE A 916 27.93 46.03 -0.74
CA ILE A 916 26.82 46.33 -1.64
C ILE A 916 26.25 45.01 -2.18
N SER A 917 24.93 44.86 -2.13
CA SER A 917 24.22 43.83 -2.89
C SER A 917 24.11 44.25 -4.35
N GLU A 918 24.76 43.53 -5.26
CA GLU A 918 24.74 43.81 -6.70
C GLU A 918 23.39 43.44 -7.34
N ASP A 919 22.41 44.33 -7.18
CA ASP A 919 21.14 44.35 -7.93
C ASP A 919 20.96 45.73 -8.60
N THR A 920 21.93 46.11 -9.45
CA THR A 920 21.89 47.37 -10.23
C THR A 920 21.60 47.11 -11.71
N ASN A 921 20.33 47.19 -12.08
CA ASN A 921 19.94 47.31 -13.49
C ASN A 921 20.55 48.59 -14.07
N SER A 922 21.49 48.44 -15.00
CA SER A 922 22.19 49.57 -15.63
C SER A 922 21.32 50.24 -16.69
N ILE A 923 20.64 51.32 -16.28
CA ILE A 923 20.05 52.28 -17.22
C ILE A 923 21.19 53.11 -17.80
N ARG A 924 21.41 53.02 -19.12
CA ARG A 924 22.27 53.97 -19.85
C ARG A 924 21.42 55.16 -20.25
N GLU A 925 21.72 56.33 -19.72
CA GLU A 925 21.29 57.58 -20.35
C GLU A 925 22.14 57.82 -21.61
N ILE A 926 21.47 58.24 -22.68
CA ILE A 926 22.09 58.87 -23.85
C ILE A 926 21.48 60.27 -23.89
N VAL A 927 22.33 61.28 -23.86
CA VAL A 927 21.94 62.69 -23.94
C VAL A 927 22.36 63.22 -25.31
N ASP A 928 21.37 63.59 -26.12
CA ASP A 928 21.57 64.32 -27.38
C ASP A 928 21.08 65.78 -27.25
N GLU A 929 21.54 66.64 -28.14
CA GLU A 929 21.34 68.09 -28.08
C GLU A 929 19.89 68.54 -28.32
N LYS A 930 19.07 68.56 -27.27
CA LYS A 930 18.07 69.60 -26.89
C LYS A 930 17.24 69.10 -25.70
N GLY A 931 17.62 69.53 -24.49
CA GLY A 931 17.05 69.01 -23.25
C GLY A 931 15.57 69.31 -23.02
N VAL A 932 14.68 68.37 -23.40
CA VAL A 932 13.26 68.32 -23.00
C VAL A 932 12.88 66.87 -22.71
N VAL A 933 12.24 66.60 -21.58
CA VAL A 933 11.86 65.24 -21.14
C VAL A 933 10.34 65.11 -21.00
N THR A 934 9.69 64.26 -21.80
CA THR A 934 8.38 63.68 -21.40
C THR A 934 8.03 62.34 -22.05
N LYS A 935 7.90 61.29 -21.22
CA LYS A 935 7.01 60.12 -21.31
C LYS A 935 6.83 59.39 -22.66
N THR A 936 7.18 58.09 -22.68
CA THR A 936 6.38 57.07 -23.40
C THR A 936 6.32 55.74 -22.64
N ILE A 937 5.17 55.09 -22.81
CA ILE A 937 4.64 53.81 -22.32
C ILE A 937 5.66 52.67 -22.19
N SER A 938 5.52 51.85 -21.14
CA SER A 938 6.05 50.47 -21.08
C SER A 938 4.92 49.46 -20.80
N THR A 939 5.06 48.24 -21.32
CA THR A 939 3.98 47.24 -21.39
C THR A 939 3.82 46.44 -20.09
N ARG A 940 2.59 46.39 -19.57
CA ARG A 940 2.25 45.72 -18.31
C ARG A 940 2.15 44.21 -18.47
N SER A 941 3.28 43.50 -18.35
CA SER A 941 3.26 42.06 -18.05
C SER A 941 2.60 41.81 -16.68
N ARG A 942 1.99 40.63 -16.51
CA ARG A 942 1.10 40.34 -15.39
C ARG A 942 1.80 39.41 -14.38
N PRO A 943 1.96 39.78 -13.11
CA PRO A 943 2.63 38.93 -12.13
C PRO A 943 1.77 37.69 -11.80
N SER A 944 2.37 36.51 -11.90
CA SER A 944 1.78 35.24 -11.44
C SER A 944 1.81 35.14 -9.90
N PRO A 945 0.82 34.48 -9.27
CA PRO A 945 0.64 34.55 -7.81
C PRO A 945 1.57 33.60 -7.02
N SER A 946 2.75 34.10 -6.67
CA SER A 946 3.52 33.76 -5.46
C SER A 946 3.49 32.30 -4.94
N LEU A 947 4.45 31.48 -5.38
CA LEU A 947 5.04 30.47 -4.48
C LEU A 947 6.10 31.14 -3.59
N LYS A 948 6.44 30.52 -2.45
CA LYS A 948 7.21 31.18 -1.38
C LYS A 948 8.72 31.08 -1.63
N SER A 949 9.44 32.17 -1.39
CA SER A 949 10.90 32.23 -1.49
C SER A 949 11.55 31.18 -0.58
N GLY A 950 12.38 30.31 -1.17
CA GLY A 950 13.42 29.61 -0.42
C GLY A 950 14.56 30.57 -0.08
N LYS A 951 15.33 30.28 0.98
CA LYS A 951 16.62 30.98 1.20
C LYS A 951 17.67 30.36 0.27
N GLN A 952 18.54 31.16 -0.35
CA GLN A 952 19.78 30.65 -0.94
C GLN A 952 20.82 30.44 0.18
N SER A 953 21.73 29.47 0.03
CA SER A 953 22.78 29.20 1.01
C SER A 953 24.17 29.44 0.41
N ARG A 954 25.04 30.13 1.15
CA ARG A 954 26.47 30.29 0.80
C ARG A 954 27.25 28.97 0.64
N LYS A 955 26.66 27.82 1.03
CA LYS A 955 27.26 26.48 0.91
C LYS A 955 26.95 25.75 -0.41
N LEU A 956 25.94 26.19 -1.17
CA LEU A 956 25.52 25.58 -2.43
C LEU A 956 24.63 26.58 -3.20
N THR A 957 25.20 27.35 -4.11
CA THR A 957 24.52 28.46 -4.80
C THR A 957 23.49 27.98 -5.84
N CYS A 958 23.68 26.79 -6.40
CA CYS A 958 22.77 26.16 -7.37
C CYS A 958 21.46 25.61 -6.76
N ALA A 959 21.19 25.83 -5.47
CA ALA A 959 20.08 25.19 -4.76
C ALA A 959 19.23 26.15 -3.90
N SER A 960 17.92 25.86 -3.85
CA SER A 960 16.95 26.54 -2.99
C SER A 960 16.74 25.78 -1.67
N PHE A 961 16.78 26.48 -0.55
CA PHE A 961 16.63 25.89 0.79
C PHE A 961 15.29 26.23 1.42
N HIS A 962 14.59 25.18 1.84
CA HIS A 962 13.22 25.21 2.34
C HIS A 962 13.15 24.60 3.74
N SER A 963 12.42 25.23 4.66
CA SER A 963 12.29 24.75 6.03
C SER A 963 11.08 23.81 6.19
N GLY A 964 11.25 22.77 7.00
CA GLY A 964 10.20 21.78 7.28
C GLY A 964 10.06 20.68 6.23
N ARG A 965 8.92 19.97 6.27
CA ARG A 965 8.62 18.84 5.38
C ARG A 965 7.97 19.36 4.09
N PRO A 966 8.40 18.94 2.88
CA PRO A 966 7.70 19.28 1.66
C PRO A 966 6.29 18.69 1.65
N ASP A 967 5.35 19.41 1.04
CA ASP A 967 4.15 18.77 0.50
C ASP A 967 4.53 18.05 -0.80
N CYS A 968 4.30 16.74 -0.84
CA CYS A 968 4.76 15.91 -1.96
C CYS A 968 3.77 15.94 -3.12
N LEU A 969 2.54 16.40 -2.92
CA LEU A 969 1.60 16.68 -4.00
C LEU A 969 2.05 17.90 -4.80
N ASP A 970 2.23 19.05 -4.12
CA ASP A 970 2.53 20.32 -4.78
C ASP A 970 3.82 20.22 -5.60
N LEU A 971 4.88 19.61 -5.05
CA LEU A 971 6.14 19.35 -5.77
C LEU A 971 5.97 18.49 -7.04
N ILE A 972 5.03 17.54 -7.03
CA ILE A 972 4.77 16.69 -8.20
C ILE A 972 3.88 17.44 -9.21
N TRP A 973 2.88 18.19 -8.75
CA TRP A 973 2.01 19.00 -9.62
C TRP A 973 2.78 20.13 -10.32
N ASP A 974 3.65 20.87 -9.62
CA ASP A 974 4.56 21.89 -10.19
C ASP A 974 5.26 21.36 -11.47
N VAL A 975 5.81 20.15 -11.38
CA VAL A 975 6.57 19.54 -12.48
C VAL A 975 5.63 18.98 -13.55
N LEU A 976 4.47 18.42 -13.19
CA LEU A 976 3.51 17.85 -14.13
C LEU A 976 2.75 18.88 -14.96
N GLU A 977 2.37 20.03 -14.39
CA GLU A 977 1.69 21.10 -15.15
C GLU A 977 2.55 21.66 -16.29
N MET A 978 3.88 21.57 -16.14
CA MET A 978 4.88 22.00 -17.12
C MET A 978 5.42 20.85 -18.00
N ALA A 979 4.98 19.60 -17.81
CA ALA A 979 5.51 18.45 -18.55
C ALA A 979 4.83 18.27 -19.92
N GLU A 980 5.61 18.17 -20.99
CA GLU A 980 5.07 17.90 -22.34
C GLU A 980 4.91 16.39 -22.63
N GLY A 981 5.50 15.52 -21.79
CA GLY A 981 5.51 14.07 -22.00
C GLY A 981 5.50 13.27 -20.70
N GLU A 982 5.89 11.99 -20.79
CA GLU A 982 5.92 11.13 -19.60
C GLU A 982 6.92 11.65 -18.57
N THR A 983 6.51 11.66 -17.30
CA THR A 983 7.33 12.08 -16.17
C THR A 983 7.84 10.89 -15.37
N GLY A 984 9.15 10.78 -15.22
CA GLY A 984 9.82 9.76 -14.41
C GLY A 984 10.07 10.26 -12.99
N VAL A 985 9.71 9.47 -11.98
CA VAL A 985 9.83 9.86 -10.56
C VAL A 985 10.59 8.78 -9.81
N GLY A 986 11.84 9.05 -9.44
CA GLY A 986 12.66 8.18 -8.60
C GLY A 986 12.54 8.59 -7.14
N VAL A 987 12.11 7.66 -6.27
CA VAL A 987 11.96 7.91 -4.82
C VAL A 987 12.80 6.93 -4.01
N CYS A 988 13.72 7.45 -3.18
CA CYS A 988 14.46 6.62 -2.22
C CYS A 988 14.54 7.29 -0.84
N GLY A 989 14.08 6.61 0.22
CA GLY A 989 14.07 7.22 1.55
C GLY A 989 13.23 6.50 2.60
N PRO A 990 12.94 7.16 3.74
CA PRO A 990 12.24 6.54 4.85
C PRO A 990 10.80 6.17 4.47
N LEU A 991 10.30 5.08 5.05
CA LEU A 991 8.99 4.50 4.77
C LEU A 991 7.80 5.48 4.78
N GLY A 992 7.87 6.57 5.55
CA GLY A 992 6.86 7.63 5.53
C GLY A 992 6.84 8.40 4.20
N LEU A 993 8.00 8.75 3.66
CA LEU A 993 8.14 9.43 2.36
C LEU A 993 7.58 8.57 1.23
N ASN A 994 7.99 7.29 1.19
CA ASN A 994 7.47 6.34 0.20
C ASN A 994 5.95 6.12 0.35
N ALA A 995 5.40 6.07 1.57
CA ALA A 995 3.98 5.81 1.80
C ALA A 995 3.07 7.03 1.61
N ASP A 996 3.58 8.25 1.69
CA ASP A 996 2.78 9.47 1.49
C ASP A 996 2.61 9.73 -0.02
N ASN A 997 3.70 9.70 -0.79
CA ASN A 997 3.71 9.66 -2.27
C ASN A 997 2.83 8.55 -2.89
N GLN A 998 2.49 7.50 -2.15
CA GLN A 998 1.64 6.39 -2.59
C GLN A 998 0.14 6.57 -2.26
N LYS A 999 -0.21 7.39 -1.27
CA LYS A 999 -1.62 7.69 -0.92
C LYS A 999 -2.20 8.80 -1.78
N GLU A 1000 -1.33 9.69 -2.22
CA GLU A 1000 -1.67 10.97 -2.84
C GLU A 1000 -1.83 10.87 -4.38
N GLN A 1001 -1.66 9.67 -4.94
CA GLN A 1001 -1.81 9.31 -6.37
C GLN A 1001 -3.24 9.43 -6.93
N LYS A 1002 -4.11 10.27 -6.37
CA LYS A 1002 -5.50 10.46 -6.85
C LYS A 1002 -5.70 11.85 -7.43
N PRO A 1003 -5.71 12.01 -8.77
CA PRO A 1003 -6.01 13.30 -9.38
C PRO A 1003 -7.45 13.72 -9.08
N GLU A 1004 -7.64 14.88 -8.45
CA GLU A 1004 -8.98 15.47 -8.29
C GLU A 1004 -9.41 16.16 -9.59
N ASN A 1005 -9.86 15.35 -10.54
CA ASN A 1005 -10.72 15.75 -11.66
C ASN A 1005 -10.06 16.69 -12.71
N THR A 1006 -8.97 16.24 -13.35
CA THR A 1006 -8.41 16.85 -14.57
C THR A 1006 -8.94 16.19 -15.85
N LYS A 1007 -8.83 16.88 -17.02
CA LYS A 1007 -9.40 16.42 -18.30
C LYS A 1007 -8.50 15.48 -19.11
N ASN A 1008 -7.17 15.62 -18.98
CA ASN A 1008 -6.16 14.77 -19.63
C ASN A 1008 -5.19 14.24 -18.56
N PRO A 1009 -5.04 12.91 -18.37
CA PRO A 1009 -4.06 12.35 -17.45
C PRO A 1009 -2.67 12.23 -18.11
N ILE A 1010 -1.67 12.94 -17.59
CA ILE A 1010 -0.27 12.77 -17.99
C ILE A 1010 0.30 11.49 -17.34
N PRO A 1011 1.00 10.59 -18.06
CA PRO A 1011 1.48 9.36 -17.46
C PRO A 1011 2.70 9.59 -16.56
N VAL A 1012 2.54 9.33 -15.25
CA VAL A 1012 3.59 9.46 -14.23
C VAL A 1012 4.10 8.07 -13.84
N ARG A 1013 5.41 7.81 -13.94
CA ARG A 1013 6.03 6.55 -13.49
C ARG A 1013 6.85 6.78 -12.22
N ILE A 1014 6.33 6.32 -11.09
CA ILE A 1014 7.03 6.34 -9.81
C ILE A 1014 7.76 5.00 -9.60
N GLU A 1015 9.06 5.03 -9.36
CA GLU A 1015 9.83 3.90 -8.85
C GLU A 1015 10.26 4.16 -7.41
N HIS A 1016 10.15 3.13 -6.56
CA HIS A 1016 10.56 3.18 -5.16
C HIS A 1016 11.73 2.24 -4.90
N PHE A 1017 12.69 2.75 -4.11
CA PHE A 1017 13.90 2.07 -3.65
C PHE A 1017 14.11 2.28 -2.14
#